data_AF-A0A6M0RPZ1-F1
#
_entry.id   AF-A0A6M0RPZ1-F1
#
_cell.length_a   1.000
_cell.length_b   1.000
_cell.length_c   1.000
_cell.angle_alpha   90.00
_cell.angle_beta   90.00
_cell.angle_gamma   90.00
#
_symmetry.space_group_name_H-M   'P 1'
#
loop_
_entity.id
_entity.type
_entity.pdbx_description
1 polymer ?
#
loop_
_entity_poly.entity_id
_entity_poly.type
_entity_poly.pdbx_seq_one_letter_code
_entity_poly.pdbx_strand_id
1 'polypeptide(L)'
;MQSIPRFSNAKQPISYPTIATGNSQKEKDLADNLCDSGHPLDLDTIFKDTTTEVRQLLNIDRVSIFRFYPDKSWHGEFIAEAVVEGCGSLLTEECYEYFGDGQVQYHLGHVEAVADIYTADLSPQHVDILEQLQVRASLAVPILKYQSLWGILCLHHCQSPRLWSAEEIDLVQQIVERLKDSVQQTENISQSYSQTKVFSNNINRERAIAKTISKIRQSLDIGVLFQSVTTEIKQLLEADRVAIFQFTPDQDWEGEFVSEDVSEDWRSVLTQRVYEHSFETQFADQYDERQVQIITDIYTTQLSGDYINVLERFEVRASLAVPISQGEQLWGLLCVHQCEHVRHWSLDDIKFVQKIVEYLSFALQQLKLLEQLRYQTEQQKSLTGVITRIRESLDLETIFQTTAQEVRHLLKADQVGIFFFQNEQYWEGQFVAEDCGKGISSILEEKVYDRNFGERYAPLYQEGRMYISHNIFEGDIQNDDVQKLERLGIKANVVSPIMNGDELWGLLCIHHCQGPRQWQLSEIEFIDQIAKHLGVALEQWSQVEQLRLQAAQLAHVSSRELALEQQQLLSQTINAIRDSLQIEEIFDTTTKSIQSLFKTDRVVIYQFNADWSGQFVAESVADGWPVLVGSQGINQDPYLMETQGGRYARQETLAVDDIYQTDYKAHHMRLLADSDARAYMIVPIMEGNRLWGLLAACQNSRPRHWETDEIDFLAQVSTQLGVALNQAEAVARVRDQAAALQKATDRQRALTMTIDKIRQSLDIDIIFTTTTQEVRQLLEVDRVAIYRFNADWSGAFVADSIVDGWQPAVPNQAIIQDVFSRPDQDGQLPRNEVFVPISQGEKLWGLLVAYQTSKPRYWDDDEVGLLAQVGTQLGIALQQAELLRKTQQQTAKLNQTLETLKSTQARLVQGEKMAGLGQLAAGIAHEINNPVGFISSNLEPMQNYITGLLELLTLYQQHYPEPEQLIQNKIDDIEVDFILEDLPKIMASMKMGTNRIVDIVQSMQNFSRVDEAAIKDVDIHQGIDSALLILKHRLKACKQRPTINVVKYYGELPTIHCYASHLNQVFMNILVNAVDAFDDLEHYHGQMPEIEISTRWQESQNTLVVEISDNGRGIPEDVLASIFNPFFTTKPVGKGTGLGLSISYQIVTEMHGGKLYCQSTVGQGTTFCIEIPLTIAEKIGS
;
A
#
# COMPACT_ATOMS: atom_id res chain seq x y z
N MET A 1 35.36 54.91 -31.35
CA MET A 1 35.57 55.79 -32.52
C MET A 1 34.42 56.78 -32.56
N GLN A 2 34.73 58.07 -32.30
CA GLN A 2 34.04 59.33 -32.66
C GLN A 2 32.51 59.43 -32.54
N SER A 3 31.85 60.41 -31.89
CA SER A 3 32.22 61.59 -31.08
C SER A 3 30.91 62.25 -30.60
N ILE A 4 30.84 62.66 -29.33
CA ILE A 4 29.84 63.53 -28.66
C ILE A 4 30.14 65.00 -29.04
N PRO A 5 29.18 65.95 -29.26
CA PRO A 5 28.51 66.79 -28.23
C PRO A 5 27.03 67.19 -28.53
N ARG A 6 26.11 67.30 -27.56
CA ARG A 6 25.90 68.27 -26.44
C ARG A 6 25.30 69.65 -26.80
N PHE A 7 24.12 69.89 -26.20
CA PHE A 7 23.55 71.11 -25.57
C PHE A 7 23.14 72.37 -26.38
N SER A 8 21.92 72.82 -26.03
CA SER A 8 21.51 74.17 -25.53
C SER A 8 20.40 74.82 -26.37
N ASN A 9 19.18 74.95 -25.83
CA ASN A 9 18.63 75.94 -24.89
C ASN A 9 18.35 77.33 -25.50
N ALA A 10 17.05 77.65 -25.49
CA ALA A 10 16.44 78.89 -24.99
C ALA A 10 15.96 79.98 -25.98
N LYS A 11 14.76 80.48 -25.64
CA LYS A 11 14.18 81.84 -25.80
C LYS A 11 13.21 82.13 -26.97
N GLN A 12 11.91 82.12 -26.64
CA GLN A 12 10.91 83.18 -26.98
C GLN A 12 11.43 84.59 -26.53
N PRO A 13 10.86 85.79 -26.88
CA PRO A 13 9.45 86.12 -27.22
C PRO A 13 9.22 87.34 -28.20
N ILE A 14 7.95 87.83 -28.26
CA ILE A 14 7.44 89.21 -28.54
C ILE A 14 6.95 89.48 -30.00
N SER A 15 5.81 90.12 -30.33
CA SER A 15 4.43 90.33 -29.80
C SER A 15 3.66 91.28 -30.78
N TYR A 16 2.42 90.93 -31.16
CA TYR A 16 1.21 91.77 -31.47
C TYR A 16 1.24 92.93 -32.50
N PRO A 17 0.18 93.16 -33.31
CA PRO A 17 -1.17 93.47 -32.80
C PRO A 17 -2.39 92.84 -33.50
N THR A 18 -3.43 92.74 -32.67
CA THR A 18 -4.85 92.48 -32.86
C THR A 18 -5.55 93.47 -33.81
N ILE A 19 -6.60 93.01 -34.50
CA ILE A 19 -7.94 93.63 -34.76
C ILE A 19 -8.68 92.61 -35.68
N ALA A 20 -9.57 91.73 -35.18
CA ALA A 20 -11.02 91.92 -35.01
C ALA A 20 -11.69 92.45 -36.30
N THR A 21 -12.59 91.77 -37.00
CA THR A 21 -13.86 91.19 -36.55
C THR A 21 -14.55 90.49 -37.73
N GLY A 22 -15.27 89.40 -37.45
CA GLY A 22 -16.59 89.17 -38.05
C GLY A 22 -16.69 88.06 -39.09
N ASN A 23 -16.65 86.79 -38.65
CA ASN A 23 -17.55 85.72 -39.14
C ASN A 23 -17.48 84.38 -38.38
N SER A 24 -16.89 84.35 -37.17
CA SER A 24 -16.69 83.10 -36.41
C SER A 24 -17.95 82.52 -35.73
N GLN A 25 -19.14 83.05 -35.99
CA GLN A 25 -20.37 82.51 -35.38
C GLN A 25 -21.03 81.44 -36.28
N LYS A 26 -20.89 81.55 -37.61
CA LYS A 26 -21.38 80.51 -38.55
C LYS A 26 -20.46 79.29 -38.64
N GLU A 27 -19.17 79.45 -38.35
CA GLU A 27 -18.21 78.34 -38.29
C GLU A 27 -18.30 77.53 -36.97
N LYS A 28 -18.90 78.10 -35.92
CA LYS A 28 -19.07 77.46 -34.62
C LYS A 28 -20.36 76.66 -34.52
N ASP A 29 -21.46 77.16 -35.10
CA ASP A 29 -22.76 76.46 -35.09
C ASP A 29 -22.76 75.18 -35.95
N LEU A 30 -21.82 75.05 -36.91
CA LEU A 30 -21.59 73.81 -37.66
C LEU A 30 -20.78 72.76 -36.86
N ALA A 31 -19.94 73.22 -35.93
CA ALA A 31 -19.04 72.35 -35.16
C ALA A 31 -19.73 71.72 -33.93
N ASP A 32 -20.68 72.42 -33.31
CA ASP A 32 -21.34 71.93 -32.09
C ASP A 32 -22.51 70.97 -32.38
N ASN A 33 -23.13 70.99 -33.57
CA ASN A 33 -24.25 70.10 -33.91
C ASN A 33 -23.84 68.68 -34.34
N LEU A 34 -22.56 68.41 -34.59
CA LEU A 34 -22.06 67.11 -35.06
C LEU A 34 -21.48 66.20 -33.95
N CYS A 35 -21.50 66.63 -32.69
CA CYS A 35 -20.89 65.87 -31.57
C CYS A 35 -21.83 65.52 -30.40
N ASP A 36 -23.13 65.82 -30.47
CA ASP A 36 -24.05 65.55 -29.35
C ASP A 36 -25.29 64.75 -29.77
N SER A 37 -25.09 63.48 -30.13
CA SER A 37 -26.15 62.46 -30.03
C SER A 37 -25.53 61.07 -29.82
N GLY A 38 -25.90 60.42 -28.72
CA GLY A 38 -25.41 59.09 -28.32
C GLY A 38 -25.93 57.93 -29.16
N HIS A 39 -25.93 58.05 -30.49
CA HIS A 39 -26.26 56.99 -31.44
C HIS A 39 -25.03 56.64 -32.30
N PRO A 40 -24.95 55.43 -32.88
CA PRO A 40 -23.88 55.11 -33.82
C PRO A 40 -23.90 56.16 -34.94
N LEU A 41 -22.78 56.86 -35.15
CA LEU A 41 -22.64 57.85 -36.22
C LEU A 41 -22.95 57.17 -37.56
N ASP A 42 -24.14 57.46 -38.09
CA ASP A 42 -24.58 56.97 -39.38
C ASP A 42 -23.92 57.82 -40.48
N LEU A 43 -23.00 57.20 -41.22
CA LEU A 43 -22.24 57.87 -42.29
C LEU A 43 -23.18 58.46 -43.35
N ASP A 44 -24.31 57.83 -43.62
CA ASP A 44 -25.28 58.32 -44.61
C ASP A 44 -25.90 59.66 -44.18
N THR A 45 -26.13 59.83 -42.87
CA THR A 45 -26.60 61.09 -42.29
C THR A 45 -25.53 62.18 -42.39
N ILE A 46 -24.27 61.88 -42.06
CA ILE A 46 -23.15 62.84 -42.15
C ILE A 46 -22.95 63.31 -43.60
N PHE A 47 -22.96 62.39 -44.57
CA PHE A 47 -22.79 62.73 -45.99
C PHE A 47 -23.95 63.58 -46.52
N LYS A 48 -25.18 63.26 -46.11
CA LYS A 48 -26.37 64.02 -46.49
C LYS A 48 -26.38 65.43 -45.89
N ASP A 49 -26.00 65.58 -44.63
CA ASP A 49 -25.92 66.89 -43.98
C ASP A 49 -24.80 67.72 -44.58
N THR A 50 -23.61 67.12 -44.79
CA THR A 50 -22.47 67.81 -45.41
C THR A 50 -22.80 68.31 -46.82
N THR A 51 -23.40 67.48 -47.68
CA THR A 51 -23.80 67.91 -49.03
C THR A 51 -24.81 69.06 -48.99
N THR A 52 -25.75 69.03 -48.04
CA THR A 52 -26.77 70.08 -47.85
C THR A 52 -26.15 71.40 -47.37
N GLU A 53 -25.26 71.34 -46.38
CA GLU A 53 -24.59 72.51 -45.81
C GLU A 53 -23.64 73.16 -46.81
N VAL A 54 -22.81 72.38 -47.50
CA VAL A 54 -21.88 72.89 -48.53
C VAL A 54 -22.65 73.58 -49.66
N ARG A 55 -23.77 72.98 -50.09
CA ARG A 55 -24.63 73.58 -51.13
C ARG A 55 -25.19 74.94 -50.69
N GLN A 56 -25.70 75.03 -49.46
CA GLN A 56 -26.28 76.26 -48.93
C GLN A 56 -25.21 77.34 -48.69
N LEU A 57 -24.06 76.95 -48.14
CA LEU A 57 -22.99 77.86 -47.73
C LEU A 57 -22.30 78.50 -48.94
N LEU A 58 -22.08 77.73 -50.01
CA LEU A 58 -21.45 78.21 -51.25
C LEU A 58 -22.46 78.66 -52.31
N ASN A 59 -23.77 78.55 -52.04
CA ASN A 59 -24.85 78.83 -52.97
C ASN A 59 -24.62 78.15 -54.34
N ILE A 60 -24.53 76.81 -54.31
CA ILE A 60 -24.27 75.96 -55.46
C ILE A 60 -25.55 75.21 -55.86
N ASP A 61 -25.68 74.87 -57.14
CA ASP A 61 -26.92 74.24 -57.65
C ASP A 61 -27.01 72.78 -57.21
N ARG A 62 -25.90 72.05 -57.25
CA ARG A 62 -25.81 70.64 -56.84
C ARG A 62 -24.49 70.34 -56.14
N VAL A 63 -24.55 69.61 -55.04
CA VAL A 63 -23.39 69.03 -54.36
C VAL A 63 -23.64 67.54 -54.17
N SER A 64 -22.70 66.70 -54.57
CA SER A 64 -22.82 65.24 -54.46
C SER A 64 -21.51 64.59 -54.01
N ILE A 65 -21.62 63.43 -53.36
CA ILE A 65 -20.48 62.59 -52.99
C ILE A 65 -20.56 61.31 -53.81
N PHE A 66 -19.51 61.07 -54.60
CA PHE A 66 -19.33 59.85 -55.37
C PHE A 66 -18.40 58.89 -54.63
N ARG A 67 -18.79 57.62 -54.48
CA ARG A 67 -17.99 56.57 -53.85
C ARG A 67 -17.54 55.57 -54.89
N PHE A 68 -16.24 55.28 -54.94
CA PHE A 68 -15.71 54.21 -55.79
C PHE A 68 -15.91 52.84 -55.14
N TYR A 69 -16.22 51.84 -55.95
CA TYR A 69 -16.19 50.45 -55.52
C TYR A 69 -14.74 49.94 -55.38
N PRO A 70 -14.46 48.95 -54.50
CA PRO A 70 -13.11 48.46 -54.26
C PRO A 70 -12.52 47.59 -55.39
N ASP A 71 -13.30 47.29 -56.42
CA ASP A 71 -12.83 46.63 -57.61
C ASP A 71 -12.07 47.66 -58.46
N LYS A 72 -10.91 47.29 -59.01
CA LYS A 72 -10.00 48.20 -59.72
C LYS A 72 -10.54 48.73 -61.07
N SER A 73 -11.85 48.79 -61.20
CA SER A 73 -12.62 49.08 -62.40
C SER A 73 -13.08 50.55 -62.47
N TRP A 74 -12.84 51.36 -61.43
CA TRP A 74 -13.23 52.77 -61.31
C TRP A 74 -14.75 53.03 -61.39
N HIS A 75 -15.55 51.99 -61.18
CA HIS A 75 -17.00 52.14 -61.04
C HIS A 75 -17.34 52.65 -59.65
N GLY A 76 -18.48 53.31 -59.55
CA GLY A 76 -18.97 53.82 -58.28
C GLY A 76 -20.41 54.29 -58.36
N GLU A 77 -20.87 54.80 -57.23
CA GLU A 77 -22.23 55.28 -57.04
C GLU A 77 -22.22 56.62 -56.30
N PHE A 78 -23.22 57.47 -56.56
CA PHE A 78 -23.46 58.65 -55.72
C PHE A 78 -24.17 58.21 -54.45
N ILE A 79 -23.55 58.46 -53.29
CA ILE A 79 -24.06 58.02 -51.99
C ILE A 79 -24.80 59.13 -51.24
N ALA A 80 -24.57 60.39 -51.61
CA ALA A 80 -25.26 61.55 -51.05
C ALA A 80 -25.34 62.68 -52.07
N GLU A 81 -26.45 63.42 -52.06
CA GLU A 81 -26.68 64.54 -52.95
C GLU A 81 -27.60 65.59 -52.29
N ALA A 82 -27.28 66.86 -52.52
CA ALA A 82 -28.17 67.99 -52.28
C ALA A 82 -28.31 68.82 -53.57
N VAL A 83 -29.54 69.15 -53.95
CA VAL A 83 -29.86 69.84 -55.22
C VAL A 83 -30.87 70.97 -55.00
N VAL A 84 -30.78 72.04 -55.79
CA VAL A 84 -31.83 73.08 -55.93
C VAL A 84 -33.03 72.54 -56.73
N GLU A 85 -34.24 72.98 -56.39
CA GLU A 85 -35.46 72.65 -57.15
C GLU A 85 -35.31 73.01 -58.64
N GLY A 86 -35.44 72.01 -59.52
CA GLY A 86 -35.36 72.16 -60.98
C GLY A 86 -34.15 71.49 -61.64
N CYS A 87 -33.15 71.04 -60.87
CA CYS A 87 -32.05 70.20 -61.37
C CYS A 87 -32.36 68.70 -61.15
N GLY A 88 -31.97 67.83 -62.10
CA GLY A 88 -32.16 66.38 -61.96
C GLY A 88 -31.37 65.79 -60.77
N SER A 89 -31.84 64.69 -60.17
CA SER A 89 -31.10 63.98 -59.12
C SER A 89 -30.15 62.94 -59.73
N LEU A 90 -28.97 62.78 -59.13
CA LEU A 90 -27.94 61.81 -59.47
C LEU A 90 -28.02 60.52 -58.62
N LEU A 91 -28.92 60.43 -57.64
CA LEU A 91 -29.09 59.25 -56.77
C LEU A 91 -29.94 58.13 -57.39
N THR A 92 -30.39 58.27 -58.65
CA THR A 92 -31.40 57.37 -59.25
C THR A 92 -30.83 56.25 -60.13
N GLU A 93 -29.54 56.20 -60.41
CA GLU A 93 -28.91 55.15 -61.25
C GLU A 93 -27.85 54.36 -60.46
N GLU A 94 -27.90 53.03 -60.55
CA GLU A 94 -27.11 52.10 -59.70
C GLU A 94 -25.64 51.94 -60.14
N CYS A 95 -25.18 52.57 -61.23
CA CYS A 95 -23.77 52.48 -61.64
C CYS A 95 -23.39 53.56 -62.66
N TYR A 96 -22.37 54.38 -62.36
CA TYR A 96 -21.85 55.39 -63.29
C TYR A 96 -20.41 55.07 -63.75
N GLU A 97 -20.17 54.98 -65.05
CA GLU A 97 -18.83 54.89 -65.69
C GLU A 97 -18.21 56.30 -65.89
N TYR A 98 -18.10 57.08 -64.80
CA TYR A 98 -18.06 58.56 -64.92
C TYR A 98 -16.68 59.21 -65.07
N PHE A 99 -15.58 58.51 -64.76
CA PHE A 99 -14.25 59.14 -64.71
C PHE A 99 -13.26 58.42 -65.61
N GLY A 100 -13.21 58.69 -66.91
CA GLY A 100 -12.38 57.96 -67.89
C GLY A 100 -10.93 58.45 -68.03
N ASP A 101 -10.69 59.77 -68.10
CA ASP A 101 -9.33 60.33 -68.36
C ASP A 101 -8.71 61.12 -67.18
N GLY A 102 -9.50 61.58 -66.19
CA GLY A 102 -9.00 62.31 -65.00
C GLY A 102 -8.42 61.44 -63.88
N GLN A 103 -8.43 60.11 -64.08
CA GLN A 103 -8.22 59.09 -63.03
C GLN A 103 -6.89 59.20 -62.29
N VAL A 104 -5.82 59.57 -63.00
CA VAL A 104 -4.46 59.69 -62.43
C VAL A 104 -4.34 60.92 -61.54
N GLN A 105 -5.07 62.00 -61.83
CA GLN A 105 -4.94 63.26 -61.10
C GLN A 105 -5.60 63.19 -59.72
N TYR A 106 -6.79 62.58 -59.62
CA TYR A 106 -7.48 62.42 -58.34
C TYR A 106 -6.74 61.47 -57.39
N HIS A 107 -6.06 60.44 -57.91
CA HIS A 107 -5.17 59.56 -57.12
C HIS A 107 -4.02 60.29 -56.45
N LEU A 108 -3.54 61.36 -57.10
CA LEU A 108 -2.46 62.20 -56.58
C LEU A 108 -2.99 63.31 -55.65
N GLY A 109 -4.29 63.34 -55.36
CA GLY A 109 -4.93 64.35 -54.52
C GLY A 109 -5.16 65.70 -55.22
N HIS A 110 -5.10 65.75 -56.55
CA HIS A 110 -5.36 67.00 -57.28
C HIS A 110 -6.85 67.35 -57.26
N VAL A 111 -7.12 68.63 -57.00
CA VAL A 111 -8.45 69.24 -57.12
C VAL A 111 -8.64 69.77 -58.53
N GLU A 112 -9.77 69.43 -59.14
CA GLU A 112 -10.12 69.88 -60.49
C GLU A 112 -11.21 70.95 -60.42
N ALA A 113 -10.92 72.16 -60.90
CA ALA A 113 -11.85 73.28 -60.93
C ALA A 113 -12.10 73.70 -62.39
N VAL A 114 -13.24 73.30 -62.92
CA VAL A 114 -13.70 73.62 -64.27
C VAL A 114 -14.66 74.79 -64.20
N ALA A 115 -14.25 75.95 -64.72
CA ALA A 115 -15.08 77.13 -64.71
C ALA A 115 -16.21 77.10 -65.75
N ASP A 116 -16.01 76.37 -66.85
CA ASP A 116 -16.97 76.22 -67.94
C ASP A 116 -16.59 74.98 -68.79
N ILE A 117 -17.50 74.01 -68.91
CA ILE A 117 -17.23 72.73 -69.60
C ILE A 117 -17.02 72.84 -71.12
N TYR A 118 -17.51 73.91 -71.79
CA TYR A 118 -17.28 74.10 -73.24
C TYR A 118 -15.97 74.86 -73.53
N THR A 119 -15.34 75.47 -72.53
CA THR A 119 -14.08 76.21 -72.69
C THR A 119 -12.88 75.55 -72.02
N ALA A 120 -13.12 74.56 -71.15
CA ALA A 120 -12.08 73.77 -70.53
C ALA A 120 -11.49 72.73 -71.50
N ASP A 121 -10.23 72.36 -71.27
CA ASP A 121 -9.51 71.34 -72.06
C ASP A 121 -9.94 69.92 -71.64
N LEU A 122 -11.24 69.63 -71.83
CA LEU A 122 -11.86 68.34 -71.53
C LEU A 122 -12.06 67.54 -72.82
N SER A 123 -11.97 66.21 -72.74
CA SER A 123 -12.25 65.38 -73.92
C SER A 123 -13.74 65.47 -74.30
N PRO A 124 -14.10 65.38 -75.60
CA PRO A 124 -15.49 65.54 -76.05
C PRO A 124 -16.47 64.61 -75.34
N GLN A 125 -16.03 63.39 -75.01
CA GLN A 125 -16.83 62.42 -74.25
C GLN A 125 -17.14 62.89 -72.83
N HIS A 126 -16.17 63.51 -72.12
CA HIS A 126 -16.42 64.08 -70.79
C HIS A 126 -17.37 65.28 -70.85
N VAL A 127 -17.28 66.11 -71.90
CA VAL A 127 -18.20 67.24 -72.09
C VAL A 127 -19.63 66.76 -72.33
N ASP A 128 -19.83 65.76 -73.20
CA ASP A 128 -21.15 65.18 -73.48
C ASP A 128 -21.80 64.60 -72.22
N ILE A 129 -21.02 63.94 -71.36
CA ILE A 129 -21.51 63.36 -70.11
C ILE A 129 -21.85 64.46 -69.08
N LEU A 130 -20.97 65.46 -68.92
CA LEU A 130 -21.25 66.59 -68.02
C LEU A 130 -22.49 67.38 -68.48
N GLU A 131 -22.71 67.49 -69.79
CA GLU A 131 -23.92 68.09 -70.37
C GLU A 131 -25.17 67.25 -70.10
N GLN A 132 -25.11 65.92 -70.20
CA GLN A 132 -26.21 65.02 -69.80
C GLN A 132 -26.58 65.19 -68.33
N LEU A 133 -25.58 65.40 -67.46
CA LEU A 133 -25.79 65.67 -66.04
C LEU A 133 -26.18 67.12 -65.74
N GLN A 134 -26.38 67.96 -66.77
CA GLN A 134 -26.71 69.39 -66.66
C GLN A 134 -25.64 70.22 -65.94
N VAL A 135 -24.36 69.85 -66.04
CA VAL A 135 -23.25 70.55 -65.39
C VAL A 135 -22.70 71.62 -66.33
N ARG A 136 -22.55 72.85 -65.84
CA ARG A 136 -21.98 73.98 -66.59
C ARG A 136 -20.59 74.36 -66.11
N ALA A 137 -20.39 74.31 -64.79
CA ALA A 137 -19.10 74.42 -64.12
C ALA A 137 -19.01 73.37 -63.01
N SER A 138 -17.82 72.84 -62.74
CA SER A 138 -17.60 71.76 -61.77
C SER A 138 -16.38 72.04 -60.90
N LEU A 139 -16.47 71.72 -59.62
CA LEU A 139 -15.33 71.61 -58.71
C LEU A 139 -15.37 70.21 -58.08
N ALA A 140 -14.33 69.42 -58.34
CA ALA A 140 -14.20 68.06 -57.88
C ALA A 140 -12.99 67.93 -56.94
N VAL A 141 -13.26 67.54 -55.69
CA VAL A 141 -12.24 67.39 -54.64
C VAL A 141 -12.15 65.91 -54.22
N PRO A 142 -10.97 65.26 -54.33
CA PRO A 142 -10.81 63.85 -53.99
C PRO A 142 -10.82 63.62 -52.49
N ILE A 143 -11.59 62.61 -52.05
CA ILE A 143 -11.61 62.10 -50.68
C ILE A 143 -10.66 60.89 -50.61
N LEU A 144 -9.53 61.05 -49.93
CA LEU A 144 -8.49 60.02 -49.85
C LEU A 144 -8.56 59.23 -48.53
N LYS A 145 -8.58 57.90 -48.60
CA LYS A 145 -8.48 56.98 -47.46
C LYS A 145 -7.13 56.28 -47.46
N TYR A 146 -6.31 56.44 -46.42
CA TYR A 146 -4.96 55.87 -46.32
C TYR A 146 -4.11 56.03 -47.60
N GLN A 147 -4.17 57.21 -48.23
CA GLN A 147 -3.49 57.53 -49.50
C GLN A 147 -4.05 56.83 -50.76
N SER A 148 -5.24 56.22 -50.68
CA SER A 148 -6.01 55.68 -51.82
C SER A 148 -7.28 56.49 -52.04
N LEU A 149 -7.70 56.70 -53.29
CA LEU A 149 -8.92 57.44 -53.61
C LEU A 149 -10.15 56.63 -53.17
N TRP A 150 -10.92 57.16 -52.22
CA TRP A 150 -12.14 56.53 -51.71
C TRP A 150 -13.40 57.06 -52.39
N GLY A 151 -13.42 58.36 -52.66
CA GLY A 151 -14.54 59.03 -53.30
C GLY A 151 -14.17 60.42 -53.77
N ILE A 152 -15.14 61.14 -54.34
CA ILE A 152 -14.97 62.53 -54.80
C ILE A 152 -16.17 63.33 -54.32
N LEU A 153 -15.91 64.52 -53.76
CA LEU A 153 -16.93 65.52 -53.50
C LEU A 153 -17.06 66.43 -54.74
N CYS A 154 -18.20 66.38 -55.40
CA CYS A 154 -18.49 67.10 -56.63
C CYS A 154 -19.43 68.27 -56.37
N LEU A 155 -19.02 69.47 -56.77
CA LEU A 155 -19.78 70.71 -56.66
C LEU A 155 -20.10 71.18 -58.09
N HIS A 156 -21.37 71.15 -58.47
CA HIS A 156 -21.82 71.48 -59.81
C HIS A 156 -22.66 72.76 -59.82
N HIS A 157 -22.27 73.70 -60.68
CA HIS A 157 -23.12 74.82 -61.08
C HIS A 157 -23.69 74.50 -62.46
N CYS A 158 -25.02 74.46 -62.56
CA CYS A 158 -25.75 73.91 -63.69
C CYS A 158 -26.22 74.98 -64.66
N GLN A 159 -26.45 76.21 -64.17
CA GLN A 159 -27.12 77.25 -64.95
C GLN A 159 -26.15 78.17 -65.71
N SER A 160 -24.92 78.36 -65.22
CA SER A 160 -23.94 79.29 -65.83
C SER A 160 -22.50 78.89 -65.54
N PRO A 161 -21.52 79.44 -66.28
CA PRO A 161 -20.10 79.34 -65.92
C PRO A 161 -19.83 79.92 -64.53
N ARG A 162 -18.95 79.30 -63.75
CA ARG A 162 -18.57 79.78 -62.40
C ARG A 162 -17.06 79.80 -62.26
N LEU A 163 -16.49 80.97 -62.00
CA LEU A 163 -15.09 81.08 -61.60
C LEU A 163 -14.96 80.70 -60.13
N TRP A 164 -14.28 79.59 -59.85
CA TRP A 164 -13.99 79.13 -58.49
C TRP A 164 -12.85 79.94 -57.88
N SER A 165 -13.13 80.64 -56.78
CA SER A 165 -12.12 81.40 -56.05
C SER A 165 -11.21 80.48 -55.22
N ALA A 166 -10.00 80.95 -54.91
CA ALA A 166 -9.06 80.19 -54.08
C ALA A 166 -9.60 79.94 -52.66
N GLU A 167 -10.41 80.86 -52.13
CA GLU A 167 -11.06 80.72 -50.81
C GLU A 167 -12.14 79.62 -50.82
N GLU A 168 -12.92 79.51 -51.89
CA GLU A 168 -13.91 78.43 -52.04
C GLU A 168 -13.24 77.06 -52.16
N ILE A 169 -12.14 76.98 -52.92
CA ILE A 169 -11.39 75.73 -53.09
C ILE A 169 -10.78 75.27 -51.75
N ASP A 170 -10.14 76.19 -51.02
CA ASP A 170 -9.50 75.88 -49.73
C ASP A 170 -10.53 75.44 -48.69
N LEU A 171 -11.68 76.11 -48.63
CA LEU A 171 -12.77 75.76 -47.73
C LEU A 171 -13.32 74.34 -48.00
N VAL A 172 -13.54 73.99 -49.29
CA VAL A 172 -14.03 72.65 -49.66
C VAL A 172 -12.98 71.59 -49.36
N GLN A 173 -11.69 71.87 -49.57
CA GLN A 173 -10.61 70.97 -49.17
C GLN A 173 -10.57 70.73 -47.66
N GLN A 174 -10.76 71.77 -46.84
CA GLN A 174 -10.82 71.62 -45.38
C GLN A 174 -12.00 70.73 -44.93
N ILE A 175 -13.16 70.85 -45.60
CA ILE A 175 -14.32 70.00 -45.33
C ILE A 175 -14.03 68.54 -45.71
N VAL A 176 -13.38 68.31 -46.86
CA VAL A 176 -12.99 66.97 -47.29
C VAL A 176 -11.97 66.32 -46.34
N GLU A 177 -11.04 67.08 -45.76
CA GLU A 177 -10.11 66.53 -44.77
C GLU A 177 -10.84 66.06 -43.49
N ARG A 178 -11.89 66.78 -43.06
CA ARG A 178 -12.75 66.34 -41.94
C ARG A 178 -13.61 65.13 -42.28
N LEU A 179 -14.13 65.05 -43.51
CA LEU A 179 -14.85 63.87 -43.99
C LEU A 179 -13.94 62.64 -44.01
N LYS A 180 -12.68 62.81 -44.41
CA LYS A 180 -11.66 61.75 -44.40
C LYS A 180 -11.44 61.19 -42.99
N ASP A 181 -11.31 62.06 -41.98
CA ASP A 181 -11.16 61.63 -40.59
C ASP A 181 -12.40 60.87 -40.10
N SER A 182 -13.60 61.34 -40.46
CA SER A 182 -14.88 60.72 -40.06
C SER A 182 -15.09 59.34 -40.72
N VAL A 183 -14.77 59.21 -42.01
CA VAL A 183 -14.75 57.93 -42.75
C VAL A 183 -13.77 56.96 -42.11
N GLN A 184 -12.60 57.45 -41.70
CA GLN A 184 -11.56 56.64 -41.09
C GLN A 184 -11.93 56.14 -39.69
N GLN A 185 -12.60 56.96 -38.90
CA GLN A 185 -12.98 56.67 -37.51
C GLN A 185 -14.15 55.67 -37.43
N THR A 186 -15.10 55.76 -38.36
CA THR A 186 -16.30 54.90 -38.37
C THR A 186 -15.99 53.44 -38.73
N GLU A 187 -15.00 53.18 -39.59
CA GLU A 187 -14.55 51.82 -39.87
C GLU A 187 -13.71 51.21 -38.76
N ASN A 188 -12.91 52.00 -38.03
CA ASN A 188 -12.19 51.49 -36.85
C ASN A 188 -13.17 51.06 -35.76
N ILE A 189 -14.27 51.80 -35.59
CA ILE A 189 -15.37 51.44 -34.69
C ILE A 189 -16.13 50.22 -35.22
N SER A 190 -16.42 50.14 -36.52
CA SER A 190 -17.13 49.00 -37.13
C SER A 190 -16.30 47.72 -37.13
N GLN A 191 -14.98 47.80 -37.33
CA GLN A 191 -14.04 46.69 -37.15
C GLN A 191 -13.91 46.30 -35.68
N SER A 192 -13.85 47.28 -34.76
CA SER A 192 -13.83 47.00 -33.31
C SER A 192 -15.15 46.37 -32.85
N TYR A 193 -16.32 46.81 -33.33
CA TYR A 193 -17.63 46.22 -32.98
C TYR A 193 -17.82 44.85 -33.62
N SER A 194 -17.38 44.63 -34.87
CA SER A 194 -17.43 43.33 -35.53
C SER A 194 -16.45 42.33 -34.89
N GLN A 195 -15.25 42.78 -34.53
CA GLN A 195 -14.29 41.99 -33.77
C GLN A 195 -14.80 41.73 -32.35
N THR A 196 -15.43 42.69 -31.66
CA THR A 196 -15.98 42.48 -30.32
C THR A 196 -17.16 41.52 -30.33
N LYS A 197 -18.00 41.54 -31.37
CA LYS A 197 -19.13 40.60 -31.52
C LYS A 197 -18.66 39.18 -31.88
N VAL A 198 -17.68 39.04 -32.77
CA VAL A 198 -17.04 37.75 -33.09
C VAL A 198 -16.20 37.22 -31.92
N PHE A 199 -15.49 38.09 -31.20
CA PHE A 199 -14.71 37.76 -30.01
C PHE A 199 -15.61 37.40 -28.83
N SER A 200 -16.74 38.09 -28.62
CA SER A 200 -17.72 37.73 -27.61
C SER A 200 -18.45 36.43 -27.94
N ASN A 201 -18.77 36.16 -29.21
CA ASN A 201 -19.31 34.85 -29.62
C ASN A 201 -18.28 33.73 -29.45
N ASN A 202 -17.01 33.99 -29.76
CA ASN A 202 -15.93 33.02 -29.55
C ASN A 202 -15.67 32.78 -28.06
N ILE A 203 -15.68 33.81 -27.21
CA ILE A 203 -15.57 33.65 -25.75
C ILE A 203 -16.76 32.88 -25.19
N ASN A 204 -17.99 33.16 -25.64
CA ASN A 204 -19.17 32.41 -25.20
C ASN A 204 -19.12 30.95 -25.66
N ARG A 205 -18.69 30.68 -26.90
CA ARG A 205 -18.48 29.33 -27.42
C ARG A 205 -17.34 28.60 -26.70
N GLU A 206 -16.21 29.25 -26.43
CA GLU A 206 -15.10 28.67 -25.67
C GLU A 206 -15.47 28.43 -24.21
N ARG A 207 -16.23 29.33 -23.59
CA ARG A 207 -16.76 29.16 -22.22
C ARG A 207 -17.78 28.03 -22.15
N ALA A 208 -18.62 27.89 -23.18
CA ALA A 208 -19.54 26.77 -23.32
C ALA A 208 -18.79 25.45 -23.52
N ILE A 209 -17.81 25.40 -24.42
CA ILE A 209 -16.91 24.25 -24.60
C ILE A 209 -16.22 23.89 -23.27
N ALA A 210 -15.68 24.87 -22.54
CA ALA A 210 -15.02 24.64 -21.25
C ALA A 210 -15.99 24.10 -20.19
N LYS A 211 -17.24 24.58 -20.16
CA LYS A 211 -18.29 24.09 -19.28
C LYS A 211 -18.69 22.65 -19.64
N THR A 212 -18.83 22.34 -20.92
CA THR A 212 -19.10 21.00 -21.44
C THR A 212 -17.96 20.05 -21.11
N ILE A 213 -16.70 20.42 -21.38
CA ILE A 213 -15.50 19.64 -21.01
C ILE A 213 -15.45 19.39 -19.50
N SER A 214 -15.75 20.40 -18.68
CA SER A 214 -15.77 20.25 -17.23
C SER A 214 -16.80 19.22 -16.78
N LYS A 215 -17.99 19.20 -17.38
CA LYS A 215 -19.02 18.19 -17.09
C LYS A 215 -18.65 16.82 -17.63
N ILE A 216 -18.08 16.75 -18.82
CA ILE A 216 -17.54 15.52 -19.44
C ILE A 216 -16.52 14.87 -18.50
N ARG A 217 -15.56 15.65 -17.96
CA ARG A 217 -14.54 15.17 -17.02
C ARG A 217 -15.08 14.76 -15.65
N GLN A 218 -16.23 15.30 -15.24
CA GLN A 218 -16.85 15.01 -13.94
C GLN A 218 -17.79 13.81 -13.98
N SER A 219 -18.26 13.40 -15.16
CA SER A 219 -19.16 12.26 -15.29
C SER A 219 -18.39 10.93 -15.25
N LEU A 220 -18.75 10.07 -14.30
CA LEU A 220 -18.28 8.68 -14.22
C LEU A 220 -19.28 7.69 -14.84
N ASP A 221 -20.37 8.21 -15.41
CA ASP A 221 -21.45 7.45 -16.03
C ASP A 221 -21.59 7.86 -17.50
N ILE A 222 -21.55 6.86 -18.39
CA ILE A 222 -21.57 7.04 -19.84
C ILE A 222 -22.93 7.56 -20.35
N GLY A 223 -24.04 7.15 -19.72
CA GLY A 223 -25.37 7.61 -20.10
C GLY A 223 -25.60 9.08 -19.71
N VAL A 224 -25.17 9.46 -18.50
CA VAL A 224 -25.22 10.86 -18.04
C VAL A 224 -24.33 11.75 -18.90
N LEU A 225 -23.17 11.23 -19.31
CA LEU A 225 -22.23 11.89 -20.20
C LEU A 225 -22.88 12.18 -21.57
N PHE A 226 -23.44 11.15 -22.21
CA PHE A 226 -24.07 11.29 -23.52
C PHE A 226 -25.25 12.25 -23.50
N GLN A 227 -26.15 12.12 -22.51
CA GLN A 227 -27.29 13.02 -22.39
C GLN A 227 -26.87 14.48 -22.18
N SER A 228 -25.81 14.70 -21.40
CA SER A 228 -25.28 16.05 -21.18
C SER A 228 -24.73 16.66 -22.48
N VAL A 229 -24.02 15.86 -23.28
CA VAL A 229 -23.43 16.31 -24.55
C VAL A 229 -24.51 16.60 -25.60
N THR A 230 -25.50 15.71 -25.78
CA THR A 230 -26.60 15.95 -26.73
C THR A 230 -27.38 17.21 -26.38
N THR A 231 -27.68 17.40 -25.09
CA THR A 231 -28.42 18.57 -24.59
C THR A 231 -27.66 19.87 -24.84
N GLU A 232 -26.37 19.89 -24.55
CA GLU A 232 -25.56 21.11 -24.70
C GLU A 232 -25.32 21.48 -26.16
N ILE A 233 -25.04 20.52 -27.03
CA ILE A 233 -24.87 20.79 -28.47
C ILE A 233 -26.17 21.30 -29.08
N LYS A 234 -27.32 20.71 -28.72
CA LYS A 234 -28.63 21.15 -29.22
C LYS A 234 -28.91 22.60 -28.81
N GLN A 235 -28.68 22.95 -27.54
CA GLN A 235 -28.88 24.31 -27.03
C GLN A 235 -27.94 25.34 -27.69
N LEU A 236 -26.67 24.97 -27.93
CA LEU A 236 -25.66 25.90 -28.44
C LEU A 236 -25.70 26.11 -29.95
N LEU A 237 -26.18 25.12 -30.69
CA LEU A 237 -26.36 25.20 -32.15
C LEU A 237 -27.80 25.50 -32.56
N GLU A 238 -28.72 25.65 -31.62
CA GLU A 238 -30.16 25.84 -31.90
C GLU A 238 -30.67 24.80 -32.92
N ALA A 239 -30.28 23.54 -32.72
CA ALA A 239 -30.67 22.43 -33.60
C ALA A 239 -31.98 21.78 -33.12
N ASP A 240 -32.75 21.20 -34.04
CA ASP A 240 -34.01 20.54 -33.71
C ASP A 240 -33.79 19.22 -32.96
N ARG A 241 -32.72 18.50 -33.31
CA ARG A 241 -32.34 17.23 -32.67
C ARG A 241 -30.83 17.05 -32.66
N VAL A 242 -30.31 16.54 -31.55
CA VAL A 242 -28.94 15.99 -31.47
C VAL A 242 -29.03 14.59 -30.91
N ALA A 243 -28.37 13.64 -31.57
CA ALA A 243 -28.37 12.24 -31.17
C ALA A 243 -26.98 11.62 -31.29
N ILE A 244 -26.70 10.63 -30.44
CA ILE A 244 -25.50 9.80 -30.52
C ILE A 244 -25.92 8.42 -31.02
N PHE A 245 -25.35 8.01 -32.14
CA PHE A 245 -25.52 6.69 -32.74
C PHE A 245 -24.31 5.82 -32.38
N GLN A 246 -24.53 4.67 -31.78
CA GLN A 246 -23.47 3.72 -31.45
C GLN A 246 -23.49 2.56 -32.45
N PHE A 247 -22.33 2.23 -33.01
CA PHE A 247 -22.19 1.03 -33.84
C PHE A 247 -22.16 -0.23 -32.97
N THR A 248 -22.86 -1.27 -33.41
CA THR A 248 -22.81 -2.59 -32.78
C THR A 248 -21.50 -3.28 -33.14
N PRO A 249 -20.73 -3.79 -32.17
CA PRO A 249 -19.52 -4.55 -32.45
C PRO A 249 -19.81 -5.78 -33.34
N ASP A 250 -18.94 -6.07 -34.30
CA ASP A 250 -18.97 -7.27 -35.15
C ASP A 250 -20.15 -7.38 -36.15
N GLN A 251 -20.92 -6.31 -36.35
CA GLN A 251 -21.97 -6.23 -37.37
C GLN A 251 -21.68 -5.07 -38.34
N ASP A 252 -21.64 -5.35 -39.66
CA ASP A 252 -21.28 -4.39 -40.72
C ASP A 252 -22.19 -3.14 -40.70
N TRP A 253 -21.73 -2.08 -40.01
CA TRP A 253 -22.35 -0.74 -39.96
C TRP A 253 -23.76 -0.68 -39.35
N GLU A 254 -24.14 -1.67 -38.55
CA GLU A 254 -25.40 -1.66 -37.78
C GLU A 254 -25.22 -0.92 -36.44
N GLY A 255 -26.30 -0.35 -35.91
CA GLY A 255 -26.23 0.39 -34.65
C GLY A 255 -27.57 0.90 -34.13
N GLU A 256 -27.51 1.58 -32.99
CA GLU A 256 -28.67 2.17 -32.34
C GLU A 256 -28.38 3.56 -31.78
N PHE A 257 -29.42 4.40 -31.69
CA PHE A 257 -29.32 5.69 -31.00
C PHE A 257 -29.35 5.48 -29.48
N VAL A 258 -28.23 5.79 -28.82
CA VAL A 258 -28.02 5.57 -27.38
C VAL A 258 -28.29 6.80 -26.53
N SER A 259 -28.35 7.98 -27.15
CA SER A 259 -28.74 9.23 -26.49
C SER A 259 -29.32 10.21 -27.50
N GLU A 260 -30.29 10.99 -27.06
CA GLU A 260 -30.96 12.00 -27.87
C GLU A 260 -31.42 13.17 -26.99
N ASP A 261 -31.33 14.38 -27.53
CA ASP A 261 -32.14 15.52 -27.13
C ASP A 261 -32.84 16.08 -28.38
N VAL A 262 -34.16 16.21 -28.31
CA VAL A 262 -35.05 16.57 -29.43
C VAL A 262 -36.06 17.62 -28.99
N SER A 263 -36.40 18.58 -29.85
CA SER A 263 -37.43 19.59 -29.55
C SER A 263 -38.82 18.96 -29.50
N GLU A 264 -39.74 19.53 -28.72
CA GLU A 264 -41.06 18.94 -28.39
C GLU A 264 -41.93 18.65 -29.63
N ASP A 265 -41.67 19.32 -30.75
CA ASP A 265 -42.43 19.20 -31.99
C ASP A 265 -42.08 17.95 -32.83
N TRP A 266 -41.01 17.21 -32.47
CA TRP A 266 -40.48 16.11 -33.28
C TRP A 266 -40.47 14.77 -32.54
N ARG A 267 -40.61 13.67 -33.28
CA ARG A 267 -40.61 12.33 -32.67
C ARG A 267 -39.21 11.92 -32.22
N SER A 268 -39.11 11.31 -31.04
CA SER A 268 -37.86 10.73 -30.54
C SER A 268 -37.43 9.51 -31.37
N VAL A 269 -36.13 9.41 -31.64
CA VAL A 269 -35.49 8.26 -32.31
C VAL A 269 -34.86 7.26 -31.35
N LEU A 270 -34.76 7.57 -30.05
CA LEU A 270 -34.40 6.61 -29.01
C LEU A 270 -35.29 5.36 -29.13
N THR A 271 -34.68 4.17 -29.13
CA THR A 271 -35.30 2.83 -29.34
C THR A 271 -35.55 2.37 -30.78
N GLN A 272 -35.27 3.18 -31.81
CA GLN A 272 -35.32 2.70 -33.19
C GLN A 272 -33.98 2.10 -33.61
N ARG A 273 -33.97 0.79 -33.90
CA ARG A 273 -32.81 0.12 -34.50
C ARG A 273 -32.78 0.35 -36.01
N VAL A 274 -31.62 0.74 -36.51
CA VAL A 274 -31.38 0.94 -37.94
C VAL A 274 -30.72 -0.34 -38.47
N TYR A 275 -31.49 -1.14 -39.21
CA TYR A 275 -31.06 -2.43 -39.75
C TYR A 275 -30.94 -2.39 -41.27
N GLU A 276 -29.87 -3.00 -41.79
CA GLU A 276 -29.52 -3.31 -43.19
C GLU A 276 -29.68 -2.21 -44.28
N HIS A 277 -28.61 -2.09 -45.09
CA HIS A 277 -28.52 -1.45 -46.42
C HIS A 277 -28.81 0.05 -46.52
N SER A 278 -29.07 0.70 -45.40
CA SER A 278 -29.50 2.09 -45.35
C SER A 278 -28.38 3.07 -44.96
N PHE A 279 -27.25 2.60 -44.44
CA PHE A 279 -26.06 3.43 -44.36
C PHE A 279 -25.41 3.50 -45.74
N GLU A 280 -25.25 4.70 -46.28
CA GLU A 280 -24.61 4.89 -47.58
C GLU A 280 -23.17 4.36 -47.51
N THR A 281 -22.89 3.27 -48.21
CA THR A 281 -21.58 2.58 -48.20
C THR A 281 -20.42 3.50 -48.57
N GLN A 282 -20.68 4.62 -49.24
CA GLN A 282 -19.68 5.63 -49.56
C GLN A 282 -19.21 6.44 -48.34
N PHE A 283 -20.06 6.59 -47.31
CA PHE A 283 -19.70 7.33 -46.10
C PHE A 283 -19.04 6.44 -45.04
N ALA A 284 -19.23 5.12 -45.11
CA ALA A 284 -18.61 4.15 -44.21
C ALA A 284 -17.08 4.30 -44.17
N ASP A 285 -16.42 4.24 -45.33
CA ASP A 285 -14.96 4.45 -45.46
C ASP A 285 -14.54 5.84 -44.97
N GLN A 286 -15.37 6.86 -45.21
CA GLN A 286 -15.09 8.23 -44.82
C GLN A 286 -15.19 8.44 -43.29
N TYR A 287 -16.11 7.75 -42.61
CA TYR A 287 -16.20 7.79 -41.15
C TYR A 287 -15.03 7.08 -40.48
N ASP A 288 -14.56 5.97 -41.05
CA ASP A 288 -13.33 5.29 -40.60
C ASP A 288 -12.08 6.18 -40.77
N GLU A 289 -12.04 6.97 -41.85
CA GLU A 289 -11.03 8.03 -42.05
C GLU A 289 -11.26 9.30 -41.20
N ARG A 290 -12.26 9.28 -40.29
CA ARG A 290 -12.62 10.38 -39.38
C ARG A 290 -13.09 11.64 -40.10
N GLN A 291 -13.65 11.51 -41.30
CA GLN A 291 -14.22 12.62 -42.05
C GLN A 291 -15.64 12.94 -41.57
N VAL A 292 -15.97 14.23 -41.56
CA VAL A 292 -17.29 14.73 -41.15
C VAL A 292 -18.21 14.82 -42.35
N GLN A 293 -19.45 14.33 -42.20
CA GLN A 293 -20.46 14.39 -43.26
C GLN A 293 -21.40 15.55 -43.06
N ILE A 294 -21.62 16.31 -44.14
CA ILE A 294 -22.40 17.54 -44.14
C ILE A 294 -23.46 17.42 -45.23
N ILE A 295 -24.72 17.38 -44.80
CA ILE A 295 -25.88 17.36 -45.67
C ILE A 295 -26.68 18.64 -45.39
N THR A 296 -26.66 19.57 -46.34
CA THR A 296 -27.40 20.84 -46.19
C THR A 296 -28.88 20.70 -46.53
N ASP A 297 -29.21 19.84 -47.49
CA ASP A 297 -30.57 19.41 -47.80
C ASP A 297 -30.53 18.00 -48.39
N ILE A 298 -31.32 17.08 -47.81
CA ILE A 298 -31.41 15.68 -48.23
C ILE A 298 -31.91 15.51 -49.68
N TYR A 299 -32.64 16.49 -50.24
CA TYR A 299 -33.17 16.40 -51.61
C TYR A 299 -32.26 17.01 -52.68
N THR A 300 -31.29 17.84 -52.30
CA THR A 300 -30.37 18.49 -53.25
C THR A 300 -29.00 17.83 -53.28
N THR A 301 -28.63 17.13 -52.21
CA THR A 301 -27.41 16.34 -52.10
C THR A 301 -27.60 15.02 -52.85
N GLN A 302 -26.59 14.56 -53.60
CA GLN A 302 -26.65 13.28 -54.32
C GLN A 302 -26.52 12.10 -53.36
N LEU A 303 -27.61 11.78 -52.65
CA LEU A 303 -27.73 10.64 -51.73
C LEU A 303 -28.50 9.50 -52.39
N SER A 304 -28.22 8.26 -52.00
CA SER A 304 -29.04 7.11 -52.39
C SER A 304 -30.51 7.23 -51.91
N GLY A 305 -31.46 6.75 -52.70
CA GLY A 305 -32.89 6.82 -52.37
C GLY A 305 -33.25 6.07 -51.08
N ASP A 306 -32.54 4.98 -50.77
CA ASP A 306 -32.73 4.22 -49.54
C ASP A 306 -32.26 4.99 -48.30
N TYR A 307 -31.18 5.78 -48.42
CA TYR A 307 -30.69 6.63 -47.34
C TYR A 307 -31.62 7.84 -47.10
N ILE A 308 -32.14 8.44 -48.17
CA ILE A 308 -33.16 9.51 -48.07
C ILE A 308 -34.39 8.99 -47.31
N ASN A 309 -34.89 7.80 -47.63
CA ASN A 309 -36.04 7.21 -46.94
C ASN A 309 -35.81 7.04 -45.43
N VAL A 310 -34.58 6.73 -45.00
CA VAL A 310 -34.22 6.63 -43.58
C VAL A 310 -34.17 8.00 -42.91
N LEU A 311 -33.57 9.00 -43.56
CA LEU A 311 -33.55 10.37 -43.04
C LEU A 311 -34.96 10.99 -42.98
N GLU A 312 -35.81 10.73 -43.97
CA GLU A 312 -37.22 11.15 -44.00
C GLU A 312 -38.04 10.48 -42.89
N ARG A 313 -37.81 9.18 -42.64
CA ARG A 313 -38.44 8.47 -41.51
C ARG A 313 -38.10 9.11 -40.17
N PHE A 314 -36.91 9.69 -40.05
CA PHE A 314 -36.47 10.45 -38.89
C PHE A 314 -36.82 11.95 -38.95
N GLU A 315 -37.58 12.39 -39.96
CA GLU A 315 -38.01 13.78 -40.14
C GLU A 315 -36.80 14.73 -40.31
N VAL A 316 -35.69 14.28 -40.88
CA VAL A 316 -34.46 15.06 -41.07
C VAL A 316 -34.48 15.78 -42.42
N ARG A 317 -34.25 17.10 -42.42
CA ARG A 317 -34.08 17.91 -43.63
C ARG A 317 -32.62 18.24 -43.94
N ALA A 318 -31.81 18.47 -42.90
CA ALA A 318 -30.37 18.69 -42.98
C ALA A 318 -29.66 17.95 -41.84
N SER A 319 -28.43 17.49 -42.07
CA SER A 319 -27.68 16.68 -41.11
C SER A 319 -26.19 17.02 -41.09
N LEU A 320 -25.61 17.03 -39.90
CA LEU A 320 -24.17 17.07 -39.65
C LEU A 320 -23.81 15.85 -38.80
N ALA A 321 -23.02 14.93 -39.37
CA ALA A 321 -22.61 13.70 -38.69
C ALA A 321 -21.08 13.69 -38.48
N VAL A 322 -20.67 13.57 -37.22
CA VAL A 322 -19.26 13.62 -36.80
C VAL A 322 -18.86 12.28 -36.16
N PRO A 323 -17.78 11.62 -36.62
CA PRO A 323 -17.38 10.32 -36.10
C PRO A 323 -16.77 10.42 -34.70
N ILE A 324 -17.26 9.58 -33.79
CA ILE A 324 -16.75 9.40 -32.43
C ILE A 324 -15.83 8.18 -32.42
N SER A 325 -14.55 8.36 -32.12
CA SER A 325 -13.59 7.26 -31.99
C SER A 325 -13.37 6.86 -30.53
N GLN A 326 -13.05 5.59 -30.28
CA GLN A 326 -12.51 5.11 -29.01
C GLN A 326 -11.13 4.48 -29.29
N GLY A 327 -10.07 5.27 -29.12
CA GLY A 327 -8.72 4.89 -29.54
C GLY A 327 -8.56 4.94 -31.06
N GLU A 328 -8.20 3.81 -31.68
CA GLU A 328 -8.06 3.69 -33.14
C GLU A 328 -9.35 3.24 -33.85
N GLN A 329 -10.33 2.73 -33.10
CA GLN A 329 -11.58 2.21 -33.64
C GLN A 329 -12.68 3.26 -33.68
N LEU A 330 -13.48 3.29 -34.75
CA LEU A 330 -14.72 4.04 -34.83
C LEU A 330 -15.75 3.43 -33.87
N TRP A 331 -16.26 4.24 -32.93
CA TRP A 331 -17.19 3.79 -31.89
C TRP A 331 -18.64 4.15 -32.22
N GLY A 332 -18.87 5.31 -32.84
CA GLY A 332 -20.21 5.81 -33.15
C GLY A 332 -20.18 7.12 -33.91
N LEU A 333 -21.33 7.76 -34.06
CA LEU A 333 -21.49 9.07 -34.69
C LEU A 333 -22.26 10.00 -33.75
N LEU A 334 -21.87 11.28 -33.74
CA LEU A 334 -22.68 12.35 -33.20
C LEU A 334 -23.40 13.07 -34.34
N CYS A 335 -24.73 13.02 -34.32
CA CYS A 335 -25.58 13.53 -35.38
C CYS A 335 -26.35 14.76 -34.90
N VAL A 336 -26.19 15.89 -35.60
CA VAL A 336 -26.94 17.13 -35.39
C VAL A 336 -27.89 17.29 -36.58
N HIS A 337 -29.19 17.33 -36.31
CA HIS A 337 -30.23 17.37 -37.34
C HIS A 337 -31.04 18.66 -37.27
N GLN A 338 -31.37 19.18 -38.46
CA GLN A 338 -32.44 20.15 -38.65
C GLN A 338 -33.61 19.45 -39.35
N CYS A 339 -34.81 19.58 -38.79
CA CYS A 339 -36.00 18.87 -39.22
C CYS A 339 -36.94 19.78 -40.03
N GLU A 340 -37.03 21.07 -39.70
CA GLU A 340 -38.01 21.97 -40.33
C GLU A 340 -37.55 22.52 -41.70
N HIS A 341 -36.25 22.76 -41.88
CA HIS A 341 -35.74 23.58 -42.99
C HIS A 341 -34.31 23.20 -43.40
N VAL A 342 -33.95 23.64 -44.62
CA VAL A 342 -32.59 23.53 -45.15
C VAL A 342 -31.63 24.32 -44.27
N ARG A 343 -30.48 23.73 -43.94
CA ARG A 343 -29.48 24.37 -43.08
C ARG A 343 -28.11 24.38 -43.75
N HIS A 344 -27.53 25.56 -43.85
CA HIS A 344 -26.12 25.71 -44.22
C HIS A 344 -25.26 25.68 -42.94
N TRP A 345 -24.39 24.68 -42.83
CA TRP A 345 -23.50 24.52 -41.69
C TRP A 345 -22.27 25.41 -41.84
N SER A 346 -22.03 26.32 -40.89
CA SER A 346 -20.84 27.18 -40.92
C SER A 346 -19.58 26.41 -40.55
N LEU A 347 -18.41 26.87 -41.01
CA LEU A 347 -17.12 26.27 -40.64
C LEU A 347 -16.88 26.30 -39.13
N ASP A 348 -17.43 27.29 -38.42
CA ASP A 348 -17.30 27.39 -36.97
C ASP A 348 -18.19 26.39 -36.25
N ASP A 349 -19.40 26.10 -36.77
CA ASP A 349 -20.29 25.07 -36.21
C ASP A 349 -19.66 23.67 -36.36
N ILE A 350 -19.08 23.39 -37.52
CA ILE A 350 -18.41 22.11 -37.79
C ILE A 350 -17.23 21.91 -36.84
N LYS A 351 -16.34 22.91 -36.73
CA LYS A 351 -15.18 22.86 -35.83
C LYS A 351 -15.58 22.74 -34.36
N PHE A 352 -16.66 23.41 -33.98
CA PHE A 352 -17.20 23.35 -32.61
C PHE A 352 -17.64 21.92 -32.27
N VAL A 353 -18.44 21.28 -33.13
CA VAL A 353 -18.91 19.90 -32.89
C VAL A 353 -17.76 18.90 -32.90
N GLN A 354 -16.84 19.01 -33.87
CA GLN A 354 -15.63 18.18 -33.93
C GLN A 354 -14.83 18.24 -32.64
N LYS A 355 -14.61 19.45 -32.10
CA LYS A 355 -13.85 19.64 -30.87
C LYS A 355 -14.53 19.00 -29.66
N ILE A 356 -15.85 19.06 -29.56
CA ILE A 356 -16.59 18.37 -28.49
C ILE A 356 -16.50 16.85 -28.64
N VAL A 357 -16.60 16.34 -29.88
CA VAL A 357 -16.46 14.90 -30.17
C VAL A 357 -15.05 14.40 -29.83
N GLU A 358 -13.99 15.17 -30.08
CA GLU A 358 -12.63 14.82 -29.63
C GLU A 358 -12.58 14.62 -28.10
N TYR A 359 -13.14 15.54 -27.31
CA TYR A 359 -13.20 15.38 -25.86
C TYR A 359 -14.07 14.20 -25.41
N LEU A 360 -15.17 13.95 -26.11
CA LEU A 360 -16.02 12.79 -25.86
C LEU A 360 -15.26 11.49 -26.13
N SER A 361 -14.50 11.42 -27.23
CA SER A 361 -13.62 10.30 -27.56
C SER A 361 -12.57 10.04 -26.48
N PHE A 362 -11.92 11.08 -25.96
CA PHE A 362 -10.97 10.94 -24.85
C PHE A 362 -11.66 10.44 -23.56
N ALA A 363 -12.84 10.98 -23.23
CA ALA A 363 -13.60 10.56 -22.05
C ALA A 363 -14.06 9.09 -22.15
N LEU A 364 -14.51 8.65 -23.34
CA LEU A 364 -14.86 7.26 -23.61
C LEU A 364 -13.68 6.31 -23.47
N GLN A 365 -12.48 6.72 -23.89
CA GLN A 365 -11.26 5.95 -23.69
C GLN A 365 -10.90 5.82 -22.21
N GLN A 366 -11.03 6.90 -21.44
CA GLN A 366 -10.77 6.91 -20.00
C GLN A 366 -11.75 6.03 -19.22
N LEU A 367 -13.05 6.10 -19.54
CA LEU A 367 -14.07 5.27 -18.91
C LEU A 367 -13.82 3.77 -19.14
N LYS A 368 -13.45 3.37 -20.37
CA LYS A 368 -13.08 1.98 -20.68
C LYS A 368 -11.87 1.50 -19.90
N LEU A 369 -10.82 2.33 -19.80
CA LEU A 369 -9.63 1.99 -19.02
C LEU A 369 -9.95 1.87 -17.53
N LEU A 370 -10.79 2.76 -17.01
CA LEU A 370 -11.22 2.74 -15.60
C LEU A 370 -12.09 1.51 -15.29
N GLU A 371 -12.95 1.09 -16.22
CA GLU A 371 -13.74 -0.13 -16.11
C GLU A 371 -12.86 -1.38 -16.13
N GLN A 372 -11.86 -1.44 -17.02
CA GLN A 372 -10.85 -2.51 -17.04
C GLN A 372 -10.05 -2.59 -15.73
N LEU A 373 -9.59 -1.45 -15.21
CA LEU A 373 -8.87 -1.39 -13.93
C LEU A 373 -9.75 -1.82 -12.74
N ARG A 374 -11.02 -1.42 -12.74
CA ARG A 374 -12.00 -1.85 -11.72
C ARG A 374 -12.21 -3.35 -11.78
N TYR A 375 -12.41 -3.90 -12.98
CA TYR A 375 -12.55 -5.33 -13.20
C TYR A 375 -11.33 -6.11 -12.70
N GLN A 376 -10.12 -5.67 -13.03
CA GLN A 376 -8.87 -6.28 -12.54
C GLN A 376 -8.76 -6.19 -11.01
N THR A 377 -9.11 -5.04 -10.42
CA THR A 377 -9.07 -4.85 -8.96
C THR A 377 -10.07 -5.73 -8.23
N GLU A 378 -11.29 -5.89 -8.77
CA GLU A 378 -12.30 -6.77 -8.21
C GLU A 378 -11.91 -8.24 -8.32
N GLN A 379 -11.31 -8.65 -9.44
CA GLN A 379 -10.76 -10.00 -9.58
C GLN A 379 -9.63 -10.25 -8.56
N GLN A 380 -8.71 -9.30 -8.38
CA GLN A 380 -7.60 -9.44 -7.44
C GLN A 380 -8.08 -9.46 -5.97
N LYS A 381 -9.11 -8.66 -5.64
CA LYS A 381 -9.77 -8.72 -4.31
C LYS A 381 -10.44 -10.06 -4.07
N SER A 382 -11.14 -10.60 -5.07
CA SER A 382 -11.79 -11.91 -4.97
C SER A 382 -10.76 -13.02 -4.74
N LEU A 383 -9.66 -13.00 -5.49
CA LEU A 383 -8.53 -13.92 -5.32
C LEU A 383 -7.89 -13.81 -3.93
N THR A 384 -7.65 -12.59 -3.45
CA THR A 384 -7.11 -12.36 -2.11
C THR A 384 -8.04 -12.87 -1.03
N GLY A 385 -9.36 -12.72 -1.20
CA GLY A 385 -10.38 -13.24 -0.28
C GLY A 385 -10.35 -14.77 -0.17
N VAL A 386 -10.24 -15.47 -1.31
CA VAL A 386 -10.11 -16.93 -1.34
C VAL A 386 -8.80 -17.38 -0.66
N ILE A 387 -7.67 -16.76 -1.00
CA ILE A 387 -6.37 -17.08 -0.40
C ILE A 387 -6.38 -16.86 1.12
N THR A 388 -7.03 -15.79 1.59
CA THR A 388 -7.15 -15.49 3.02
C THR A 388 -7.92 -16.59 3.74
N ARG A 389 -9.07 -17.03 3.19
CA ARG A 389 -9.86 -18.13 3.76
C ARG A 389 -9.09 -19.46 3.77
N ILE A 390 -8.32 -19.74 2.71
CA ILE A 390 -7.44 -20.92 2.64
C ILE A 390 -6.39 -20.87 3.76
N ARG A 391 -5.83 -19.69 4.06
CA ARG A 391 -4.79 -19.51 5.09
C ARG A 391 -5.31 -19.40 6.53
N GLU A 392 -6.58 -19.08 6.73
CA GLU A 392 -7.19 -18.93 8.07
C GLU A 392 -7.57 -20.27 8.71
N SER A 393 -7.87 -21.28 7.91
CA SER A 393 -8.19 -22.62 8.43
C SER A 393 -6.91 -23.40 8.76
N LEU A 394 -6.91 -24.09 9.90
CA LEU A 394 -5.87 -25.05 10.29
C LEU A 394 -6.31 -26.51 10.05
N ASP A 395 -7.50 -26.70 9.48
CA ASP A 395 -8.06 -28.01 9.16
C ASP A 395 -7.96 -28.29 7.65
N LEU A 396 -7.28 -29.38 7.32
CA LEU A 396 -6.94 -29.78 5.95
C LEU A 396 -8.19 -30.06 5.11
N GLU A 397 -9.17 -30.76 5.68
CA GLU A 397 -10.42 -31.12 5.00
C GLU A 397 -11.23 -29.86 4.70
N THR A 398 -11.34 -28.95 5.67
CA THR A 398 -11.98 -27.64 5.47
C THR A 398 -11.27 -26.81 4.40
N ILE A 399 -9.92 -26.78 4.37
CA ILE A 399 -9.15 -26.07 3.34
C ILE A 399 -9.49 -26.60 1.96
N PHE A 400 -9.45 -27.92 1.77
CA PHE A 400 -9.70 -28.53 0.47
C PHE A 400 -11.14 -28.36 0.02
N GLN A 401 -12.11 -28.59 0.90
CA GLN A 401 -13.52 -28.46 0.57
C GLN A 401 -13.89 -27.00 0.24
N THR A 402 -13.41 -26.05 1.03
CA THR A 402 -13.62 -24.61 0.77
C THR A 402 -12.99 -24.21 -0.56
N THR A 403 -11.79 -24.71 -0.86
CA THR A 403 -11.11 -24.40 -2.13
C THR A 403 -11.87 -24.95 -3.32
N ALA A 404 -12.34 -26.21 -3.26
CA ALA A 404 -13.13 -26.81 -4.33
C ALA A 404 -14.40 -25.99 -4.60
N GLN A 405 -15.12 -25.56 -3.55
CA GLN A 405 -16.33 -24.75 -3.65
C GLN A 405 -16.08 -23.37 -4.27
N GLU A 406 -15.09 -22.64 -3.76
CA GLU A 406 -14.78 -21.28 -4.19
C GLU A 406 -14.25 -21.26 -5.63
N VAL A 407 -13.35 -22.17 -5.98
CA VAL A 407 -12.80 -22.30 -7.34
C VAL A 407 -13.92 -22.65 -8.32
N ARG A 408 -14.83 -23.58 -7.98
CA ARG A 408 -15.95 -23.92 -8.85
C ARG A 408 -16.86 -22.70 -9.07
N HIS A 409 -17.20 -21.99 -8.00
CA HIS A 409 -18.08 -20.82 -8.06
C HIS A 409 -17.47 -19.68 -8.90
N LEU A 410 -16.19 -19.35 -8.69
CA LEU A 410 -15.51 -18.27 -9.39
C LEU A 410 -15.29 -18.57 -10.87
N LEU A 411 -14.86 -19.79 -11.21
CA LEU A 411 -14.63 -20.20 -12.59
C LEU A 411 -15.90 -20.63 -13.33
N LYS A 412 -17.06 -20.62 -12.65
CA LYS A 412 -18.32 -21.20 -13.15
C LYS A 412 -18.08 -22.58 -13.77
N ALA A 413 -17.21 -23.37 -13.14
CA ALA A 413 -16.89 -24.70 -13.59
C ALA A 413 -18.01 -25.66 -13.19
N ASP A 414 -18.07 -26.79 -13.87
CA ASP A 414 -19.09 -27.79 -13.61
C ASP A 414 -18.73 -28.62 -12.38
N GLN A 415 -17.45 -28.97 -12.24
CA GLN A 415 -16.95 -29.75 -11.12
C GLN A 415 -15.49 -29.37 -10.85
N VAL A 416 -15.14 -29.25 -9.57
CA VAL A 416 -13.76 -29.05 -9.12
C VAL A 416 -13.44 -30.12 -8.09
N GLY A 417 -12.32 -30.81 -8.27
CA GLY A 417 -11.85 -31.86 -7.38
C GLY A 417 -10.38 -31.66 -7.01
N ILE A 418 -10.03 -32.04 -5.79
CA ILE A 418 -8.64 -32.12 -5.34
C ILE A 418 -8.27 -33.59 -5.26
N PHE A 419 -7.28 -34.00 -6.06
CA PHE A 419 -6.76 -35.36 -6.11
C PHE A 419 -5.50 -35.48 -5.26
N PHE A 420 -5.42 -36.50 -4.43
CA PHE A 420 -4.27 -36.77 -3.56
C PHE A 420 -3.57 -38.06 -3.97
N PHE A 421 -2.25 -38.02 -4.13
CA PHE A 421 -1.43 -39.20 -4.40
C PHE A 421 -1.15 -39.95 -3.09
N GLN A 422 -1.66 -41.17 -2.95
CA GLN A 422 -1.40 -42.04 -1.79
C GLN A 422 -0.11 -42.84 -1.92
N ASN A 423 0.32 -43.13 -3.15
CA ASN A 423 1.52 -43.91 -3.42
C ASN A 423 2.32 -43.33 -4.59
N GLU A 424 3.42 -42.64 -4.27
CA GLU A 424 4.32 -42.00 -5.22
C GLU A 424 4.98 -42.99 -6.20
N GLN A 425 5.17 -44.25 -5.81
CA GLN A 425 5.81 -45.25 -6.70
C GLN A 425 4.89 -45.70 -7.85
N TYR A 426 3.59 -45.60 -7.67
CA TYR A 426 2.60 -46.04 -8.66
C TYR A 426 1.68 -44.91 -9.14
N TRP A 427 1.87 -43.69 -8.64
CA TRP A 427 1.03 -42.52 -8.90
C TRP A 427 -0.46 -42.80 -8.67
N GLU A 428 -0.75 -43.63 -7.67
CA GLU A 428 -2.11 -44.02 -7.30
C GLU A 428 -2.66 -43.04 -6.26
N GLY A 429 -3.94 -42.69 -6.39
CA GLY A 429 -4.56 -41.67 -5.56
C GLY A 429 -6.09 -41.68 -5.59
N GLN A 430 -6.68 -40.74 -4.86
CA GLN A 430 -8.13 -40.55 -4.79
C GLN A 430 -8.48 -39.07 -4.68
N PHE A 431 -9.70 -38.70 -5.02
CA PHE A 431 -10.22 -37.36 -4.74
C PHE A 431 -10.50 -37.21 -3.23
N VAL A 432 -9.92 -36.18 -2.61
CA VAL A 432 -10.04 -35.89 -1.17
C VAL A 432 -11.05 -34.78 -0.88
N ALA A 433 -11.37 -33.95 -1.87
CA ALA A 433 -12.42 -32.95 -1.78
C ALA A 433 -13.00 -32.69 -3.17
N GLU A 434 -14.27 -32.30 -3.20
CA GLU A 434 -15.01 -32.04 -4.44
C GLU A 434 -16.12 -31.02 -4.22
N ASP A 435 -16.38 -30.18 -5.22
CA ASP A 435 -17.64 -29.45 -5.37
C ASP A 435 -18.20 -29.65 -6.78
N CYS A 436 -19.47 -30.01 -6.89
CA CYS A 436 -20.11 -30.37 -8.16
C CYS A 436 -21.40 -29.58 -8.44
N GLY A 437 -21.62 -29.30 -9.73
CA GLY A 437 -22.82 -28.69 -10.32
C GLY A 437 -24.08 -29.52 -10.09
N LYS A 438 -25.24 -28.86 -10.08
CA LYS A 438 -26.53 -29.57 -10.04
C LYS A 438 -26.64 -30.49 -11.28
N GLY A 439 -26.80 -31.79 -11.04
CA GLY A 439 -26.98 -32.79 -12.10
C GLY A 439 -25.69 -33.48 -12.57
N ILE A 440 -24.56 -33.25 -11.91
CA ILE A 440 -23.28 -33.90 -12.20
C ILE A 440 -23.01 -34.99 -11.17
N SER A 441 -22.56 -36.15 -11.62
CA SER A 441 -22.18 -37.27 -10.76
C SER A 441 -20.90 -36.95 -9.99
N SER A 442 -20.93 -37.15 -8.66
CA SER A 442 -19.75 -36.97 -7.82
C SER A 442 -18.67 -38.00 -8.15
N ILE A 443 -17.40 -37.57 -8.12
CA ILE A 443 -16.21 -38.39 -8.37
C ILE A 443 -15.44 -38.72 -7.08
N LEU A 444 -15.92 -38.28 -5.92
CA LEU A 444 -15.26 -38.43 -4.61
C LEU A 444 -14.97 -39.90 -4.23
N GLU A 445 -15.83 -40.84 -4.61
CA GLU A 445 -15.70 -42.27 -4.27
C GLU A 445 -15.04 -43.12 -5.38
N GLU A 446 -14.67 -42.51 -6.51
CA GLU A 446 -14.15 -43.23 -7.66
C GLU A 446 -12.62 -43.34 -7.59
N LYS A 447 -12.12 -44.54 -7.28
CA LYS A 447 -10.67 -44.79 -7.27
C LYS A 447 -10.13 -44.80 -8.71
N VAL A 448 -9.49 -43.71 -9.10
CA VAL A 448 -8.85 -43.59 -10.41
C VAL A 448 -7.52 -44.34 -10.39
N TYR A 449 -7.55 -45.61 -10.78
CA TYR A 449 -6.35 -46.41 -11.00
C TYR A 449 -5.91 -46.28 -12.45
N ASP A 450 -5.02 -45.32 -12.72
CA ASP A 450 -4.44 -45.17 -14.06
C ASP A 450 -2.91 -45.08 -14.01
N ARG A 451 -2.29 -46.25 -13.92
CA ARG A 451 -0.84 -46.41 -13.91
C ARG A 451 -0.17 -45.80 -15.15
N ASN A 452 -0.83 -45.87 -16.32
CA ASN A 452 -0.27 -45.37 -17.58
C ASN A 452 -0.35 -43.84 -17.65
N PHE A 453 -1.44 -43.25 -17.15
CA PHE A 453 -1.59 -41.80 -17.04
C PHE A 453 -0.61 -41.20 -16.01
N GLY A 454 -0.48 -41.84 -14.85
CA GLY A 454 0.46 -41.45 -13.80
C GLY A 454 1.92 -41.44 -14.30
N GLU A 455 2.40 -42.53 -14.89
CA GLU A 455 3.78 -42.60 -15.41
C GLU A 455 4.07 -41.55 -16.52
N ARG A 456 3.06 -41.14 -17.28
CA ARG A 456 3.23 -40.19 -18.41
C ARG A 456 3.14 -38.72 -18.00
N TYR A 457 2.18 -38.36 -17.15
CA TYR A 457 1.91 -36.97 -16.80
C TYR A 457 2.51 -36.55 -15.45
N ALA A 458 2.75 -37.48 -14.50
CA ALA A 458 3.33 -37.14 -13.21
C ALA A 458 4.71 -36.44 -13.30
N PRO A 459 5.64 -36.83 -14.20
CA PRO A 459 6.91 -36.10 -14.36
C PRO A 459 6.69 -34.63 -14.77
N LEU A 460 5.68 -34.35 -15.60
CA LEU A 460 5.35 -32.99 -16.03
C LEU A 460 4.74 -32.18 -14.87
N TYR A 461 3.90 -32.82 -14.05
CA TYR A 461 3.33 -32.21 -12.84
C TYR A 461 4.39 -31.94 -11.77
N GLN A 462 5.39 -32.82 -11.62
CA GLN A 462 6.54 -32.61 -10.73
C GLN A 462 7.40 -31.40 -11.16
N GLU A 463 7.46 -31.11 -12.47
CA GLU A 463 8.09 -29.87 -12.98
C GLU A 463 7.20 -28.62 -12.79
N GLY A 464 6.03 -28.75 -12.17
CA GLY A 464 5.07 -27.66 -11.96
C GLY A 464 4.25 -27.32 -13.22
N ARG A 465 4.26 -28.16 -14.26
CA ARG A 465 3.50 -27.89 -15.50
C ARG A 465 2.04 -28.24 -15.34
N MET A 466 1.16 -27.38 -15.83
CA MET A 466 -0.27 -27.67 -15.90
C MET A 466 -0.64 -28.40 -17.19
N TYR A 467 -1.72 -29.17 -17.10
CA TYR A 467 -2.34 -29.81 -18.25
C TYR A 467 -3.67 -29.10 -18.56
N ILE A 468 -3.88 -28.71 -19.81
CA ILE A 468 -5.05 -27.94 -20.25
C ILE A 468 -5.61 -28.61 -21.51
N SER A 469 -6.90 -28.94 -21.49
CA SER A 469 -7.64 -29.43 -22.64
C SER A 469 -8.93 -28.65 -22.80
N HIS A 470 -9.02 -27.89 -23.89
CA HIS A 470 -10.22 -27.16 -24.30
C HIS A 470 -11.31 -28.09 -24.85
N ASN A 471 -10.89 -29.25 -25.36
CA ASN A 471 -11.74 -30.33 -25.84
C ASN A 471 -10.97 -31.65 -25.75
N ILE A 472 -11.43 -32.61 -24.95
CA ILE A 472 -10.72 -33.88 -24.78
C ILE A 472 -10.77 -34.76 -26.05
N PHE A 473 -11.70 -34.49 -26.97
CA PHE A 473 -11.84 -35.22 -28.24
C PHE A 473 -10.93 -34.65 -29.34
N GLU A 474 -10.31 -33.48 -29.12
CA GLU A 474 -9.47 -32.78 -30.08
C GLU A 474 -8.11 -32.46 -29.44
N GLY A 475 -7.09 -33.29 -29.72
CA GLY A 475 -5.74 -33.08 -29.17
C GLY A 475 -4.85 -34.32 -29.21
N ASP A 476 -3.67 -34.21 -28.62
CA ASP A 476 -2.63 -35.26 -28.58
C ASP A 476 -2.83 -36.29 -27.42
N ILE A 477 -4.09 -36.43 -26.99
CA ILE A 477 -4.53 -37.33 -25.92
C ILE A 477 -4.76 -38.72 -26.52
N GLN A 478 -4.30 -39.77 -25.84
CA GLN A 478 -4.56 -41.13 -26.32
C GLN A 478 -6.02 -41.53 -26.11
N ASN A 479 -6.57 -42.32 -27.04
CA ASN A 479 -7.97 -42.76 -27.01
C ASN A 479 -8.39 -43.40 -25.68
N ASP A 480 -7.49 -44.09 -24.98
CA ASP A 480 -7.78 -44.74 -23.70
C ASP A 480 -8.00 -43.71 -22.56
N ASP A 481 -7.29 -42.58 -22.59
CA ASP A 481 -7.46 -41.47 -21.63
C ASP A 481 -8.75 -40.70 -21.92
N VAL A 482 -9.06 -40.47 -23.20
CA VAL A 482 -10.31 -39.84 -23.64
C VAL A 482 -11.52 -40.64 -23.20
N GLN A 483 -11.50 -41.97 -23.37
CA GLN A 483 -12.60 -42.84 -22.93
C GLN A 483 -12.84 -42.80 -21.42
N LYS A 484 -11.80 -42.61 -20.60
CA LYS A 484 -11.95 -42.50 -19.14
C LYS A 484 -12.54 -41.16 -18.74
N LEU A 485 -12.02 -40.06 -19.29
CA LEU A 485 -12.57 -38.72 -19.05
C LEU A 485 -14.03 -38.61 -19.54
N GLU A 486 -14.36 -39.22 -20.68
CA GLU A 486 -15.72 -39.29 -21.22
C GLU A 486 -16.68 -40.08 -20.32
N ARG A 487 -16.24 -41.21 -19.72
CA ARG A 487 -17.06 -41.96 -18.74
C ARG A 487 -17.39 -41.13 -17.50
N LEU A 488 -16.48 -40.26 -17.08
CA LEU A 488 -16.69 -39.29 -16.01
C LEU A 488 -17.53 -38.07 -16.44
N GLY A 489 -17.95 -38.03 -17.72
CA GLY A 489 -18.73 -36.94 -18.29
C GLY A 489 -17.92 -35.66 -18.56
N ILE A 490 -16.59 -35.73 -18.47
CA ILE A 490 -15.69 -34.60 -18.69
C ILE A 490 -15.51 -34.41 -20.19
N LYS A 491 -15.58 -33.16 -20.67
CA LYS A 491 -15.38 -32.80 -22.09
C LYS A 491 -14.27 -31.78 -22.30
N ALA A 492 -13.94 -31.02 -21.27
CA ALA A 492 -12.77 -30.13 -21.19
C ALA A 492 -12.27 -30.11 -19.75
N ASN A 493 -10.96 -30.01 -19.54
CA ASN A 493 -10.38 -29.96 -18.19
C ASN A 493 -9.10 -29.13 -18.09
N VAL A 494 -8.83 -28.64 -16.88
CA VAL A 494 -7.54 -28.10 -16.45
C VAL A 494 -7.09 -28.85 -15.22
N VAL A 495 -5.84 -29.29 -15.20
CA VAL A 495 -5.22 -30.00 -14.09
C VAL A 495 -3.94 -29.28 -13.72
N SER A 496 -3.86 -28.84 -12.47
CA SER A 496 -2.74 -28.08 -11.93
C SER A 496 -2.08 -28.80 -10.74
N PRO A 497 -0.74 -28.87 -10.67
CA PRO A 497 -0.05 -29.58 -9.60
C PRO A 497 -0.10 -28.80 -8.27
N ILE A 498 -0.39 -29.50 -7.18
CA ILE A 498 -0.29 -29.00 -5.82
C ILE A 498 1.01 -29.55 -5.21
N MET A 499 1.94 -28.65 -4.91
CA MET A 499 3.28 -29.00 -4.42
C MET A 499 3.37 -28.81 -2.90
N ASN A 500 3.94 -29.76 -2.16
CA ASN A 500 4.32 -29.58 -0.76
C ASN A 500 5.85 -29.45 -0.69
N GLY A 501 6.37 -28.22 -0.64
CA GLY A 501 7.78 -27.96 -0.89
C GLY A 501 8.16 -28.34 -2.34
N ASP A 502 9.12 -29.24 -2.49
CA ASP A 502 9.59 -29.74 -3.80
C ASP A 502 8.87 -31.02 -4.26
N GLU A 503 7.92 -31.53 -3.47
CA GLU A 503 7.24 -32.80 -3.71
C GLU A 503 5.83 -32.60 -4.28
N LEU A 504 5.47 -33.37 -5.32
CA LEU A 504 4.13 -33.36 -5.89
C LEU A 504 3.17 -34.08 -4.95
N TRP A 505 2.36 -33.31 -4.23
CA TRP A 505 1.42 -33.83 -3.23
C TRP A 505 0.09 -34.28 -3.87
N GLY A 506 -0.40 -33.53 -4.84
CA GLY A 506 -1.71 -33.77 -5.44
C GLY A 506 -1.97 -32.92 -6.68
N LEU A 507 -3.21 -32.97 -7.17
CA LEU A 507 -3.66 -32.22 -8.34
C LEU A 507 -4.95 -31.47 -8.02
N LEU A 508 -5.03 -30.22 -8.50
CA LEU A 508 -6.26 -29.45 -8.57
C LEU A 508 -6.87 -29.65 -9.95
N CYS A 509 -8.03 -30.31 -10.01
CA CYS A 509 -8.71 -30.70 -11.24
C CYS A 509 -9.98 -29.86 -11.43
N ILE A 510 -10.08 -29.15 -12.54
CA ILE A 510 -11.25 -28.35 -12.93
C ILE A 510 -11.85 -28.98 -14.18
N HIS A 511 -13.12 -29.38 -14.11
CA HIS A 511 -13.82 -30.08 -15.18
C HIS A 511 -14.98 -29.24 -15.74
N HIS A 512 -15.18 -29.37 -17.05
CA HIS A 512 -16.37 -28.91 -17.76
C HIS A 512 -17.01 -30.08 -18.50
N CYS A 513 -18.30 -30.30 -18.27
CA CYS A 513 -19.08 -31.47 -18.68
C CYS A 513 -20.16 -31.13 -19.72
N GLN A 514 -20.56 -29.86 -19.84
CA GLN A 514 -21.61 -29.45 -20.78
C GLN A 514 -21.14 -29.50 -22.24
N GLY A 515 -19.87 -29.21 -22.52
CA GLY A 515 -19.29 -29.20 -23.87
C GLY A 515 -17.78 -28.95 -23.86
N PRO A 516 -17.14 -28.78 -25.03
CA PRO A 516 -15.81 -28.19 -25.09
C PRO A 516 -15.86 -26.76 -24.50
N ARG A 517 -14.79 -26.34 -23.84
CA ARG A 517 -14.66 -25.02 -23.21
C ARG A 517 -13.36 -24.37 -23.63
N GLN A 518 -13.44 -23.14 -24.08
CA GLN A 518 -12.24 -22.36 -24.35
C GLN A 518 -11.70 -21.72 -23.07
N TRP A 519 -10.71 -22.36 -22.43
CA TRP A 519 -10.06 -21.84 -21.22
C TRP A 519 -9.26 -20.57 -21.52
N GLN A 520 -9.57 -19.50 -20.80
CA GLN A 520 -8.89 -18.20 -20.95
C GLN A 520 -7.57 -18.18 -20.18
N LEU A 521 -6.60 -17.39 -20.64
CA LEU A 521 -5.29 -17.27 -19.99
C LEU A 521 -5.41 -16.82 -18.52
N SER A 522 -6.34 -15.89 -18.24
CA SER A 522 -6.62 -15.43 -16.87
C SER A 522 -7.16 -16.53 -15.96
N GLU A 523 -7.94 -17.48 -16.49
CA GLU A 523 -8.45 -18.63 -15.73
C GLU A 523 -7.32 -19.60 -15.41
N ILE A 524 -6.43 -19.82 -16.37
CA ILE A 524 -5.26 -20.68 -16.23
C ILE A 524 -4.29 -20.12 -15.17
N GLU A 525 -4.00 -18.82 -15.23
CA GLU A 525 -3.17 -18.12 -14.23
C GLU A 525 -3.81 -18.15 -12.83
N PHE A 526 -5.12 -17.96 -12.75
CA PHE A 526 -5.87 -18.05 -11.50
C PHE A 526 -5.74 -19.44 -10.86
N ILE A 527 -5.91 -20.50 -11.64
CA ILE A 527 -5.81 -21.89 -11.18
C ILE A 527 -4.39 -22.18 -10.65
N ASP A 528 -3.36 -21.77 -11.37
CA ASP A 528 -1.96 -21.92 -10.97
C ASP A 528 -1.66 -21.23 -9.63
N GLN A 529 -2.15 -20.00 -9.44
CA GLN A 529 -1.97 -19.28 -8.19
C GLN A 529 -2.65 -19.98 -7.00
N ILE A 530 -3.86 -20.51 -7.19
CA ILE A 530 -4.57 -21.26 -6.13
C ILE A 530 -3.82 -22.54 -5.78
N ALA A 531 -3.34 -23.31 -6.77
CA ALA A 531 -2.60 -24.55 -6.54
C ALA A 531 -1.29 -24.30 -5.76
N LYS A 532 -0.56 -23.23 -6.08
CA LYS A 532 0.63 -22.79 -5.32
C LYS A 532 0.31 -22.40 -3.89
N HIS A 533 -0.78 -21.67 -3.67
CA HIS A 533 -1.20 -21.28 -2.32
C HIS A 533 -1.69 -22.45 -1.46
N LEU A 534 -2.38 -23.42 -2.07
CA LEU A 534 -2.69 -24.69 -1.42
C LEU A 534 -1.41 -25.41 -1.00
N GLY A 535 -0.39 -25.43 -1.86
CA GLY A 535 0.91 -26.02 -1.54
C GLY A 535 1.59 -25.42 -0.31
N VAL A 536 1.60 -24.09 -0.21
CA VAL A 536 2.12 -23.38 0.97
C VAL A 536 1.30 -23.67 2.23
N ALA A 537 -0.04 -23.74 2.11
CA ALA A 537 -0.91 -24.07 3.25
C ALA A 537 -0.68 -25.51 3.74
N LEU A 538 -0.42 -26.45 2.83
CA LEU A 538 -0.08 -27.83 3.14
C LEU A 538 1.23 -27.95 3.91
N GLU A 539 2.26 -27.22 3.48
CA GLU A 539 3.56 -27.19 4.17
C GLU A 539 3.39 -26.69 5.61
N GLN A 540 2.60 -25.63 5.80
CA GLN A 540 2.31 -25.09 7.13
C GLN A 540 1.55 -26.08 8.01
N TRP A 541 0.51 -26.72 7.47
CA TRP A 541 -0.26 -27.74 8.19
C TRP A 541 0.63 -28.91 8.63
N SER A 542 1.49 -29.41 7.74
CA SER A 542 2.42 -30.51 8.01
C SER A 542 3.35 -30.19 9.20
N GLN A 543 3.89 -28.97 9.23
CA GLN A 543 4.75 -28.51 10.34
C GLN A 543 3.99 -28.42 11.67
N VAL A 544 2.76 -27.90 11.65
CA VAL A 544 1.91 -27.78 12.85
C VAL A 544 1.51 -29.14 13.40
N GLU A 545 1.16 -30.09 12.53
CA GLU A 545 0.76 -31.43 12.93
C GLU A 545 1.94 -32.22 13.53
N GLN A 546 3.14 -32.06 12.95
CA GLN A 546 4.36 -32.65 13.51
C GLN A 546 4.66 -32.14 14.93
N LEU A 547 4.47 -30.84 15.18
CA LEU A 547 4.61 -30.24 16.51
C LEU A 547 3.55 -30.76 17.49
N ARG A 548 2.30 -30.93 17.04
CA ARG A 548 1.22 -31.49 17.87
C ARG A 548 1.51 -32.93 18.29
N LEU A 549 1.98 -33.78 17.38
CA LEU A 549 2.35 -35.17 17.67
C LEU A 549 3.48 -35.24 18.70
N GLN A 550 4.50 -34.38 18.58
CA GLN A 550 5.58 -34.29 19.58
C GLN A 550 5.06 -33.87 20.96
N ALA A 551 4.17 -32.87 21.01
CA ALA A 551 3.58 -32.42 22.27
C ALA A 551 2.72 -33.51 22.93
N ALA A 552 1.93 -34.25 22.16
CA ALA A 552 1.14 -35.38 22.66
C ALA A 552 2.04 -36.50 23.20
N GLN A 553 3.15 -36.80 22.52
CA GLN A 553 4.11 -37.80 22.97
C GLN A 553 4.80 -37.39 24.28
N LEU A 554 5.17 -36.11 24.44
CA LEU A 554 5.71 -35.57 25.69
C LEU A 554 4.69 -35.64 26.84
N ALA A 555 3.41 -35.34 26.59
CA ALA A 555 2.35 -35.45 27.59
C ALA A 555 2.13 -36.91 28.05
N HIS A 556 2.22 -37.88 27.14
CA HIS A 556 2.17 -39.30 27.47
C HIS A 556 3.38 -39.75 28.31
N VAL A 557 4.59 -39.25 28.00
CA VAL A 557 5.79 -39.52 28.79
C VAL A 557 5.64 -38.96 30.21
N SER A 558 5.19 -37.70 30.35
CA SER A 558 4.99 -37.06 31.65
C SER A 558 3.92 -37.75 32.51
N SER A 559 2.80 -38.19 31.90
CA SER A 559 1.76 -38.94 32.63
C SER A 559 2.26 -40.32 33.09
N ARG A 560 3.12 -40.96 32.29
CA ARG A 560 3.77 -42.21 32.65
C ARG A 560 4.82 -42.03 33.74
N GLU A 561 5.55 -40.90 33.74
CA GLU A 561 6.47 -40.53 34.82
C GLU A 561 5.76 -40.37 36.15
N LEU A 562 4.59 -39.70 36.20
CA LEU A 562 3.82 -39.55 37.43
C LEU A 562 3.31 -40.90 37.99
N ALA A 563 2.84 -41.79 37.12
CA ALA A 563 2.42 -43.14 37.51
C ALA A 563 3.62 -43.99 38.00
N LEU A 564 4.77 -43.86 37.33
CA LEU A 564 6.01 -44.49 37.76
C LEU A 564 6.50 -43.93 39.10
N GLU A 565 6.33 -42.64 39.37
CA GLU A 565 6.73 -41.99 40.62
C GLU A 565 5.88 -42.48 41.80
N GLN A 566 4.56 -42.62 41.63
CA GLN A 566 3.69 -43.25 42.65
C GLN A 566 4.03 -44.72 42.87
N GLN A 567 4.29 -45.47 41.79
CA GLN A 567 4.75 -46.86 41.89
C GLN A 567 6.14 -46.96 42.53
N GLN A 568 7.03 -46.00 42.28
CA GLN A 568 8.35 -45.91 42.90
C GLN A 568 8.24 -45.60 44.38
N LEU A 569 7.35 -44.72 44.83
CA LEU A 569 7.15 -44.44 46.26
C LEU A 569 6.63 -45.68 47.01
N LEU A 570 5.69 -46.40 46.38
CA LEU A 570 5.18 -47.69 46.88
C LEU A 570 6.30 -48.75 46.90
N SER A 571 7.08 -48.83 45.84
CA SER A 571 8.23 -49.74 45.77
C SER A 571 9.35 -49.33 46.71
N GLN A 572 9.58 -48.05 47.00
CA GLN A 572 10.58 -47.54 47.94
C GLN A 572 10.20 -47.90 49.37
N THR A 573 8.92 -47.77 49.74
CA THR A 573 8.42 -48.15 51.06
C THR A 573 8.51 -49.67 51.25
N ILE A 574 8.09 -50.46 50.25
CA ILE A 574 8.19 -51.92 50.28
C ILE A 574 9.66 -52.38 50.22
N ASN A 575 10.52 -51.73 49.44
CA ASN A 575 11.95 -52.04 49.36
C ASN A 575 12.68 -51.65 50.65
N ALA A 576 12.36 -50.53 51.30
CA ALA A 576 12.92 -50.19 52.60
C ALA A 576 12.60 -51.27 53.66
N ILE A 577 11.40 -51.87 53.60
CA ILE A 577 10.99 -53.00 54.44
C ILE A 577 11.72 -54.29 54.05
N ARG A 578 11.99 -54.51 52.76
CA ARG A 578 12.62 -55.73 52.22
C ARG A 578 14.15 -55.71 52.26
N ASP A 579 14.78 -54.55 52.16
CA ASP A 579 16.23 -54.34 52.02
C ASP A 579 16.94 -54.21 53.37
N SER A 580 16.21 -53.84 54.43
CA SER A 580 16.78 -53.89 55.78
C SER A 580 16.83 -55.34 56.25
N LEU A 581 17.99 -55.74 56.80
CA LEU A 581 18.24 -57.07 57.34
C LEU A 581 18.26 -57.07 58.87
N GLN A 582 17.95 -55.93 59.48
CA GLN A 582 17.84 -55.75 60.92
C GLN A 582 16.37 -55.54 61.27
N ILE A 583 15.84 -56.49 62.05
CA ILE A 583 14.42 -56.53 62.41
C ILE A 583 13.99 -55.24 63.11
N GLU A 584 14.84 -54.62 63.93
CA GLU A 584 14.50 -53.36 64.62
C GLU A 584 14.34 -52.17 63.66
N GLU A 585 15.17 -52.07 62.62
CA GLU A 585 15.13 -50.98 61.64
C GLU A 585 13.92 -51.10 60.70
N ILE A 586 13.55 -52.34 60.34
CA ILE A 586 12.32 -52.62 59.58
C ILE A 586 11.10 -52.10 60.34
N PHE A 587 11.02 -52.38 61.64
CA PHE A 587 9.85 -52.00 62.44
C PHE A 587 9.75 -50.48 62.66
N ASP A 588 10.86 -49.80 62.94
CA ASP A 588 10.89 -48.35 63.12
C ASP A 588 10.58 -47.60 61.81
N THR A 589 11.17 -48.03 60.69
CA THR A 589 10.93 -47.43 59.38
C THR A 589 9.48 -47.64 58.93
N THR A 590 8.93 -48.84 59.15
CA THR A 590 7.55 -49.16 58.78
C THR A 590 6.54 -48.30 59.54
N THR A 591 6.69 -48.23 60.86
CA THR A 591 5.77 -47.44 61.71
C THR A 591 5.81 -45.95 61.37
N LYS A 592 7.01 -45.37 61.14
CA LYS A 592 7.17 -43.96 60.73
C LYS A 592 6.61 -43.67 59.33
N SER A 593 6.88 -44.55 58.37
CA SER A 593 6.43 -44.37 56.98
C SER A 593 4.91 -44.42 56.87
N ILE A 594 4.27 -45.39 57.54
CA ILE A 594 2.81 -45.50 57.58
C ILE A 594 2.19 -44.29 58.29
N GLN A 595 2.76 -43.85 59.42
CA GLN A 595 2.25 -42.69 60.15
C GLN A 595 2.30 -41.42 59.28
N SER A 596 3.41 -41.20 58.57
CA SER A 596 3.57 -40.05 57.66
C SER A 596 2.65 -40.14 56.43
N LEU A 597 2.50 -41.33 55.85
CA LEU A 597 1.72 -41.54 54.63
C LEU A 597 0.22 -41.37 54.90
N PHE A 598 -0.30 -42.01 55.94
CA PHE A 598 -1.71 -41.95 56.30
C PHE A 598 -2.06 -40.72 57.16
N LYS A 599 -1.05 -39.96 57.60
CA LYS A 599 -1.19 -38.80 58.50
C LYS A 599 -2.03 -39.16 59.73
N THR A 600 -1.70 -40.29 60.35
CA THR A 600 -2.38 -40.80 61.54
C THR A 600 -1.63 -40.38 62.81
N ASP A 601 -2.32 -40.36 63.94
CA ASP A 601 -1.71 -39.90 65.19
C ASP A 601 -0.71 -40.94 65.73
N ARG A 602 -0.95 -42.22 65.51
CA ARG A 602 -0.06 -43.30 65.97
C ARG A 602 -0.09 -44.51 65.03
N VAL A 603 1.06 -45.16 64.86
CA VAL A 603 1.18 -46.51 64.28
C VAL A 603 2.03 -47.38 65.19
N VAL A 604 1.58 -48.60 65.47
CA VAL A 604 2.25 -49.54 66.38
C VAL A 604 2.33 -50.95 65.82
N ILE A 605 3.38 -51.67 66.23
CA ILE A 605 3.54 -53.12 66.01
C ILE A 605 3.48 -53.83 67.35
N TYR A 606 2.57 -54.80 67.46
CA TYR A 606 2.38 -55.66 68.62
C TYR A 606 2.84 -57.08 68.31
N GLN A 607 3.78 -57.62 69.08
CA GLN A 607 4.33 -58.96 68.90
C GLN A 607 3.70 -59.93 69.90
N PHE A 608 3.32 -61.14 69.44
CA PHE A 608 2.88 -62.21 70.33
C PHE A 608 4.06 -63.00 70.90
N ASN A 609 4.01 -63.22 72.20
CA ASN A 609 4.85 -64.17 72.92
C ASN A 609 4.31 -65.60 72.75
N ALA A 610 5.10 -66.60 73.16
CA ALA A 610 4.71 -68.01 73.04
C ALA A 610 3.46 -68.39 73.85
N ASP A 611 3.13 -67.63 74.91
CA ASP A 611 1.95 -67.80 75.74
C ASP A 611 0.74 -66.95 75.28
N TRP A 612 0.82 -66.34 74.09
CA TRP A 612 -0.15 -65.41 73.51
C TRP A 612 -0.33 -64.09 74.27
N SER A 613 0.44 -63.84 75.33
CA SER A 613 0.67 -62.46 75.78
C SER A 613 1.40 -61.70 74.67
N GLY A 614 1.53 -60.39 74.78
CA GLY A 614 2.32 -59.67 73.80
C GLY A 614 2.84 -58.35 74.29
N GLN A 615 3.63 -57.72 73.43
CA GLN A 615 4.34 -56.50 73.74
C GLN A 615 4.40 -55.62 72.49
N PHE A 616 4.36 -54.30 72.70
CA PHE A 616 4.62 -53.36 71.62
C PHE A 616 6.12 -53.31 71.34
N VAL A 617 6.51 -53.66 70.12
CA VAL A 617 7.92 -53.76 69.69
C VAL A 617 8.39 -52.56 68.87
N ALA A 618 7.45 -51.80 68.29
CA ALA A 618 7.75 -50.54 67.62
C ALA A 618 6.52 -49.62 67.61
N GLU A 619 6.78 -48.33 67.59
CA GLU A 619 5.77 -47.28 67.61
C GLU A 619 6.30 -46.01 66.96
N SER A 620 5.44 -45.36 66.17
CA SER A 620 5.60 -43.97 65.74
C SER A 620 4.36 -43.21 66.18
N VAL A 621 4.54 -42.13 66.94
CA VAL A 621 3.46 -41.39 67.59
C VAL A 621 3.67 -39.88 67.43
N ALA A 622 2.59 -39.14 67.22
CA ALA A 622 2.60 -37.69 67.08
C ALA A 622 2.77 -37.01 68.45
N ASP A 623 3.35 -35.81 68.45
CA ASP A 623 3.62 -35.05 69.68
C ASP A 623 2.35 -34.85 70.53
N GLY A 624 2.45 -35.16 71.83
CA GLY A 624 1.37 -34.95 72.81
C GLY A 624 0.65 -36.22 73.28
N TRP A 625 0.99 -37.40 72.75
CA TRP A 625 0.41 -38.69 73.19
C TRP A 625 1.43 -39.56 73.95
N PRO A 626 1.00 -40.38 74.91
CA PRO A 626 1.90 -41.26 75.67
C PRO A 626 2.49 -42.37 74.79
N VAL A 627 3.75 -42.73 75.02
CA VAL A 627 4.43 -43.85 74.31
C VAL A 627 3.98 -45.18 74.91
N LEU A 628 3.56 -46.12 74.06
CA LEU A 628 3.11 -47.47 74.41
C LEU A 628 4.26 -48.49 74.46
N VAL A 629 5.30 -48.32 73.64
CA VAL A 629 6.50 -49.19 73.68
C VAL A 629 7.19 -49.06 75.04
N GLY A 630 7.40 -50.19 75.73
CA GLY A 630 8.03 -50.25 77.06
C GLY A 630 7.07 -50.07 78.25
N SER A 631 5.77 -49.83 78.01
CA SER A 631 4.76 -49.76 79.06
C SER A 631 4.44 -51.16 79.62
N GLN A 632 4.64 -51.39 80.92
CA GLN A 632 4.46 -52.73 81.51
C GLN A 632 2.99 -53.09 81.85
N GLY A 633 2.05 -52.15 81.69
CA GLY A 633 0.64 -52.31 82.12
C GLY A 633 -0.37 -52.68 81.04
N ILE A 634 -0.04 -52.61 79.75
CA ILE A 634 -0.98 -52.77 78.60
C ILE A 634 -0.74 -54.11 77.85
N ASN A 635 0.03 -55.04 78.43
CA ASN A 635 0.58 -56.22 77.74
C ASN A 635 -0.29 -57.48 77.75
N GLN A 636 -1.52 -57.38 78.26
CA GLN A 636 -2.42 -58.53 78.39
C GLN A 636 -3.83 -58.14 77.96
N ASP A 637 -4.18 -58.45 76.72
CA ASP A 637 -5.59 -58.52 76.30
C ASP A 637 -6.10 -59.96 76.55
N PRO A 638 -6.93 -60.21 77.58
CA PRO A 638 -7.46 -61.54 77.88
C PRO A 638 -8.21 -62.14 76.69
N TYR A 639 -8.84 -61.32 75.84
CA TYR A 639 -9.53 -61.83 74.66
C TYR A 639 -8.56 -62.40 73.63
N LEU A 640 -7.46 -61.70 73.30
CA LEU A 640 -6.46 -62.19 72.37
C LEU A 640 -5.72 -63.41 72.91
N MET A 641 -5.53 -63.50 74.24
CA MET A 641 -4.92 -64.66 74.90
C MET A 641 -5.85 -65.88 74.91
N GLU A 642 -7.10 -65.73 75.34
CA GLU A 642 -8.09 -66.82 75.39
C GLU A 642 -8.42 -67.37 74.00
N THR A 643 -8.41 -66.51 72.98
CA THR A 643 -8.75 -66.87 71.60
C THR A 643 -7.53 -67.11 70.71
N GLN A 644 -6.32 -67.12 71.26
CA GLN A 644 -5.06 -67.34 70.52
C GLN A 644 -4.92 -66.44 69.28
N GLY A 645 -5.10 -65.14 69.46
CA GLY A 645 -5.08 -64.12 68.40
C GLY A 645 -6.44 -63.87 67.74
N GLY A 646 -7.49 -64.60 68.11
CA GLY A 646 -8.88 -64.32 67.76
C GLY A 646 -9.13 -64.25 66.25
N ARG A 647 -9.66 -63.12 65.77
CA ARG A 647 -9.94 -62.94 64.34
C ARG A 647 -8.68 -62.81 63.47
N TYR A 648 -7.61 -62.29 64.05
CA TYR A 648 -6.35 -62.04 63.34
C TYR A 648 -5.63 -63.35 63.02
N ALA A 649 -5.85 -64.41 63.81
CA ALA A 649 -5.36 -65.76 63.50
C ALA A 649 -6.02 -66.35 62.24
N ARG A 650 -7.19 -65.83 61.85
CA ARG A 650 -7.90 -66.16 60.60
C ARG A 650 -7.58 -65.17 59.46
N GLN A 651 -6.54 -64.34 59.64
CA GLN A 651 -6.10 -63.30 58.70
C GLN A 651 -7.14 -62.19 58.44
N GLU A 652 -8.14 -62.05 59.31
CA GLU A 652 -9.15 -60.98 59.18
C GLU A 652 -8.58 -59.64 59.67
N THR A 653 -8.73 -58.59 58.86
CA THR A 653 -8.44 -57.21 59.24
C THR A 653 -9.65 -56.57 59.94
N LEU A 654 -9.42 -55.52 60.72
CA LEU A 654 -10.49 -54.78 61.39
C LEU A 654 -10.21 -53.29 61.31
N ALA A 655 -11.14 -52.54 60.73
CA ALA A 655 -11.17 -51.08 60.78
C ALA A 655 -12.39 -50.63 61.59
N VAL A 656 -12.18 -49.63 62.45
CA VAL A 656 -13.19 -49.05 63.34
C VAL A 656 -13.06 -47.54 63.26
N ASP A 657 -14.12 -46.89 62.79
CA ASP A 657 -14.11 -45.44 62.54
C ASP A 657 -14.31 -44.61 63.82
N ASP A 658 -14.99 -45.17 64.82
CA ASP A 658 -15.17 -44.59 66.15
C ASP A 658 -15.46 -45.67 67.19
N ILE A 659 -14.58 -45.83 68.19
CA ILE A 659 -14.74 -46.86 69.22
C ILE A 659 -16.01 -46.70 70.08
N TYR A 660 -16.54 -45.48 70.21
CA TYR A 660 -17.73 -45.22 71.03
C TYR A 660 -19.05 -45.59 70.33
N GLN A 661 -18.99 -46.00 69.07
CA GLN A 661 -20.14 -46.44 68.27
C GLN A 661 -20.21 -47.96 68.13
N THR A 662 -19.40 -48.70 68.90
CA THR A 662 -19.27 -50.17 68.84
C THR A 662 -19.80 -50.86 70.10
N ASP A 663 -20.28 -52.11 69.95
CA ASP A 663 -20.87 -52.94 71.03
C ASP A 663 -19.80 -53.76 71.80
N TYR A 664 -18.61 -53.18 72.04
CA TYR A 664 -17.51 -53.90 72.69
C TYR A 664 -17.74 -54.14 74.19
N LYS A 665 -17.27 -55.29 74.71
CA LYS A 665 -17.30 -55.63 76.14
C LYS A 665 -16.47 -54.61 76.95
N ALA A 666 -16.94 -54.26 78.16
CA ALA A 666 -16.36 -53.22 79.02
C ALA A 666 -14.85 -53.35 79.31
N HIS A 667 -14.27 -54.55 79.21
CA HIS A 667 -12.84 -54.78 79.39
C HIS A 667 -12.00 -54.37 78.16
N HIS A 668 -12.47 -54.66 76.94
CA HIS A 668 -11.77 -54.31 75.70
C HIS A 668 -11.81 -52.79 75.43
N MET A 669 -12.91 -52.14 75.83
CA MET A 669 -13.03 -50.67 75.81
C MET A 669 -12.02 -49.98 76.76
N ARG A 670 -11.66 -50.59 77.89
CA ARG A 670 -10.63 -50.03 78.79
C ARG A 670 -9.25 -50.08 78.17
N LEU A 671 -8.88 -51.18 77.52
CA LEU A 671 -7.59 -51.30 76.82
C LEU A 671 -7.45 -50.25 75.70
N LEU A 672 -8.50 -50.07 74.90
CA LEU A 672 -8.53 -49.07 73.83
C LEU A 672 -8.52 -47.63 74.37
N ALA A 673 -9.21 -47.36 75.47
CA ALA A 673 -9.20 -46.06 76.14
C ALA A 673 -7.85 -45.75 76.81
N ASP A 674 -7.22 -46.73 77.46
CA ASP A 674 -5.88 -46.61 78.06
C ASP A 674 -4.79 -46.42 76.99
N SER A 675 -5.09 -46.81 75.74
CA SER A 675 -4.26 -46.54 74.56
C SER A 675 -4.62 -45.25 73.80
N ASP A 676 -5.56 -44.43 74.29
CA ASP A 676 -6.03 -43.19 73.64
C ASP A 676 -6.54 -43.35 72.18
N ALA A 677 -6.91 -44.56 71.74
CA ALA A 677 -7.33 -44.80 70.36
C ALA A 677 -8.80 -44.43 70.15
N ARG A 678 -9.09 -43.44 69.29
CA ARG A 678 -10.48 -43.01 68.95
C ARG A 678 -11.04 -43.74 67.73
N ALA A 679 -10.20 -43.96 66.72
CA ALA A 679 -10.46 -44.77 65.55
C ALA A 679 -9.20 -45.60 65.26
N TYR A 680 -9.34 -46.82 64.75
CA TYR A 680 -8.17 -47.65 64.44
C TYR A 680 -8.41 -48.62 63.30
N MET A 681 -7.32 -49.03 62.67
CA MET A 681 -7.27 -50.16 61.76
C MET A 681 -6.16 -51.12 62.23
N ILE A 682 -6.46 -52.41 62.28
CA ILE A 682 -5.54 -53.47 62.72
C ILE A 682 -5.50 -54.55 61.66
N VAL A 683 -4.29 -54.93 61.26
CA VAL A 683 -4.02 -56.00 60.31
C VAL A 683 -3.06 -57.04 60.91
N PRO A 684 -3.21 -58.33 60.57
CA PRO A 684 -2.37 -59.41 61.09
C PRO A 684 -1.02 -59.49 60.35
N ILE A 685 0.08 -59.66 61.10
CA ILE A 685 1.42 -59.93 60.56
C ILE A 685 1.66 -61.45 60.62
N MET A 686 1.84 -62.07 59.46
CA MET A 686 1.98 -63.53 59.33
C MET A 686 3.41 -63.93 58.99
N GLU A 687 4.07 -64.71 59.84
CA GLU A 687 5.35 -65.36 59.55
C GLU A 687 5.08 -66.76 58.97
N GLY A 688 5.12 -66.88 57.63
CA GLY A 688 4.67 -68.08 56.95
C GLY A 688 3.18 -68.35 57.21
N ASN A 689 2.86 -69.43 57.91
CA ASN A 689 1.47 -69.76 58.30
C ASN A 689 1.16 -69.48 59.79
N ARG A 690 2.08 -68.82 60.51
CA ARG A 690 1.96 -68.50 61.93
C ARG A 690 1.62 -67.02 62.10
N LEU A 691 0.63 -66.69 62.94
CA LEU A 691 0.40 -65.31 63.36
C LEU A 691 1.56 -64.88 64.26
N TRP A 692 2.34 -63.90 63.81
CA TRP A 692 3.52 -63.40 64.50
C TRP A 692 3.20 -62.18 65.35
N GLY A 693 2.38 -61.27 64.83
CA GLY A 693 2.03 -60.02 65.49
C GLY A 693 0.88 -59.29 64.80
N LEU A 694 0.63 -58.06 65.22
CA LEU A 694 -0.37 -57.15 64.67
C LEU A 694 0.27 -55.81 64.33
N LEU A 695 -0.14 -55.22 63.21
CA LEU A 695 0.18 -53.86 62.83
C LEU A 695 -1.08 -53.02 62.95
N ALA A 696 -1.01 -51.92 63.69
CA ALA A 696 -2.17 -51.07 63.95
C ALA A 696 -1.87 -49.61 63.64
N ALA A 697 -2.77 -48.94 62.92
CA ALA A 697 -2.78 -47.49 62.76
C ALA A 697 -3.97 -46.90 63.50
N CYS A 698 -3.73 -45.85 64.30
CA CYS A 698 -4.71 -45.26 65.20
C CYS A 698 -4.82 -43.75 64.95
N GLN A 699 -6.05 -43.25 64.97
CA GLN A 699 -6.36 -41.84 65.13
C GLN A 699 -6.83 -41.63 66.57
N ASN A 700 -6.13 -40.79 67.32
CA ASN A 700 -6.37 -40.59 68.75
C ASN A 700 -7.21 -39.32 69.01
N SER A 701 -7.04 -38.32 68.15
CA SER A 701 -7.67 -37.00 68.27
C SER A 701 -9.15 -36.95 67.88
N ARG A 702 -9.59 -37.77 66.91
CA ARG A 702 -10.95 -37.72 66.36
C ARG A 702 -11.38 -39.05 65.72
N PRO A 703 -12.70 -39.29 65.53
CA PRO A 703 -13.19 -40.31 64.62
C PRO A 703 -12.62 -40.12 63.21
N ARG A 704 -12.36 -41.23 62.51
CA ARG A 704 -11.81 -41.22 61.15
C ARG A 704 -12.42 -42.36 60.36
N HIS A 705 -12.95 -42.06 59.18
CA HIS A 705 -13.31 -43.09 58.21
C HIS A 705 -12.05 -43.63 57.54
N TRP A 706 -11.90 -44.95 57.49
CA TRP A 706 -10.79 -45.62 56.81
C TRP A 706 -11.22 -46.04 55.40
N GLU A 707 -10.53 -45.52 54.39
CA GLU A 707 -10.83 -45.86 53.00
C GLU A 707 -10.38 -47.30 52.68
N THR A 708 -11.08 -47.96 51.75
CA THR A 708 -10.77 -49.34 51.36
C THR A 708 -9.31 -49.49 50.89
N ASP A 709 -8.80 -48.50 50.15
CA ASP A 709 -7.42 -48.47 49.66
C ASP A 709 -6.40 -48.35 50.82
N GLU A 710 -6.73 -47.65 51.91
CA GLU A 710 -5.85 -47.56 53.09
C GLU A 710 -5.79 -48.91 53.83
N ILE A 711 -6.92 -49.60 53.94
CA ILE A 711 -7.04 -50.93 54.55
C ILE A 711 -6.25 -51.97 53.75
N ASP A 712 -6.45 -51.98 52.43
CA ASP A 712 -5.75 -52.90 51.53
C ASP A 712 -4.25 -52.62 51.51
N PHE A 713 -3.84 -51.35 51.53
CA PHE A 713 -2.44 -50.96 51.63
C PHE A 713 -1.82 -51.44 52.95
N LEU A 714 -2.45 -51.22 54.11
CA LEU A 714 -1.89 -51.65 55.39
C LEU A 714 -1.80 -53.19 55.46
N ALA A 715 -2.79 -53.90 54.92
CA ALA A 715 -2.77 -55.36 54.82
C ALA A 715 -1.64 -55.86 53.91
N GLN A 716 -1.38 -55.16 52.80
CA GLN A 716 -0.28 -55.46 51.89
C GLN A 716 1.08 -55.24 52.58
N VAL A 717 1.24 -54.15 53.31
CA VAL A 717 2.46 -53.86 54.10
C VAL A 717 2.67 -54.92 55.18
N SER A 718 1.62 -55.32 55.90
CA SER A 718 1.69 -56.39 56.92
C SER A 718 2.10 -57.74 56.34
N THR A 719 1.62 -58.05 55.14
CA THR A 719 2.02 -59.25 54.40
C THR A 719 3.50 -59.20 54.01
N GLN A 720 3.98 -58.05 53.51
CA GLN A 720 5.40 -57.87 53.17
C GLN A 720 6.29 -57.93 54.41
N LEU A 721 5.85 -57.39 55.54
CA LEU A 721 6.57 -57.43 56.81
C LEU A 721 6.71 -58.87 57.34
N GLY A 722 5.66 -59.68 57.19
CA GLY A 722 5.69 -61.12 57.46
C GLY A 722 6.65 -61.90 56.55
N VAL A 723 6.74 -61.53 55.27
CA VAL A 723 7.73 -62.08 54.32
C VAL A 723 9.15 -61.64 54.66
N ALA A 724 9.35 -60.38 55.04
CA ALA A 724 10.65 -59.82 55.42
C ALA A 724 11.20 -60.49 56.69
N LEU A 725 10.34 -60.80 57.67
CA LEU A 725 10.72 -61.58 58.86
C LEU A 725 11.23 -62.99 58.48
N ASN A 726 10.51 -63.68 57.60
CA ASN A 726 10.91 -64.99 57.08
C ASN A 726 12.20 -64.91 56.21
N GLN A 727 12.38 -63.80 55.48
CA GLN A 727 13.57 -63.53 54.69
C GLN A 727 14.79 -63.14 55.53
N ALA A 728 14.67 -62.40 56.63
CA ALA A 728 15.81 -62.04 57.48
C ALA A 728 16.50 -63.31 58.04
N GLU A 729 15.72 -64.35 58.40
CA GLU A 729 16.25 -65.66 58.78
C GLU A 729 16.85 -66.46 57.60
N ALA A 730 16.35 -66.27 56.38
CA ALA A 730 16.87 -66.91 55.16
C ALA A 730 18.09 -66.20 54.56
N VAL A 731 18.15 -64.87 54.64
CA VAL A 731 19.23 -64.01 54.11
C VAL A 731 20.48 -64.12 54.95
N ALA A 732 20.39 -64.42 56.25
CA ALA A 732 21.56 -64.82 57.04
C ALA A 732 22.28 -66.04 56.42
N ARG A 733 21.55 -66.96 55.77
CA ARG A 733 22.11 -68.11 55.03
C ARG A 733 22.56 -67.78 53.60
N VAL A 734 21.96 -66.78 52.95
CA VAL A 734 22.30 -66.36 51.56
C VAL A 734 23.42 -65.31 51.50
N ARG A 735 23.64 -64.53 52.56
CA ARG A 735 24.69 -63.49 52.67
C ARG A 735 26.09 -64.01 52.35
N ASP A 736 26.38 -65.25 52.76
CA ASP A 736 27.67 -65.91 52.50
C ASP A 736 27.88 -66.25 51.01
N GLN A 737 26.81 -66.44 50.23
CA GLN A 737 26.86 -66.64 48.77
C GLN A 737 26.76 -65.32 47.99
N ALA A 738 26.01 -64.33 48.49
CA ALA A 738 25.78 -63.04 47.83
C ALA A 738 27.03 -62.13 47.78
N ALA A 739 27.94 -62.23 48.76
CA ALA A 739 29.17 -61.43 48.79
C ALA A 739 30.07 -61.63 47.55
N ALA A 740 30.05 -62.84 46.95
CA ALA A 740 30.79 -63.14 45.73
C ALA A 740 30.14 -62.57 44.45
N LEU A 741 28.81 -62.49 44.40
CA LEU A 741 28.04 -61.96 43.26
C LEU A 741 27.95 -60.42 43.30
N GLN A 742 27.94 -59.83 44.50
CA GLN A 742 27.92 -58.38 44.71
C GLN A 742 29.15 -57.69 44.13
N LYS A 743 30.34 -58.30 44.27
CA LYS A 743 31.59 -57.76 43.72
C LYS A 743 31.58 -57.64 42.19
N ALA A 744 30.90 -58.55 41.49
CA ALA A 744 30.72 -58.47 40.04
C ALA A 744 29.70 -57.39 39.65
N THR A 745 28.64 -57.24 40.45
CA THR A 745 27.57 -56.26 40.21
C THR A 745 28.02 -54.82 40.49
N ASP A 746 28.82 -54.61 41.53
CA ASP A 746 29.40 -53.31 41.87
C ASP A 746 30.33 -52.80 40.76
N ARG A 747 31.09 -53.70 40.12
CA ARG A 747 31.97 -53.38 38.98
C ARG A 747 31.17 -52.92 37.76
N GLN A 748 30.02 -53.53 37.48
CA GLN A 748 29.13 -53.14 36.39
C GLN A 748 28.39 -51.82 36.67
N ARG A 749 28.05 -51.55 37.93
CA ARG A 749 27.41 -50.30 38.36
C ARG A 749 28.37 -49.12 38.26
N ALA A 750 29.63 -49.29 38.68
CA ALA A 750 30.67 -48.27 38.57
C ALA A 750 30.98 -47.89 37.10
N LEU A 751 30.96 -48.87 36.19
CA LEU A 751 31.08 -48.63 34.75
C LEU A 751 29.90 -47.80 34.19
N THR A 752 28.68 -48.14 34.59
CA THR A 752 27.47 -47.43 34.15
C THR A 752 27.48 -45.97 34.62
N MET A 753 27.84 -45.72 35.87
CA MET A 753 27.99 -44.37 36.42
C MET A 753 29.07 -43.56 35.70
N THR A 754 30.18 -44.20 35.32
CA THR A 754 31.26 -43.56 34.55
C THR A 754 30.76 -43.13 33.16
N ILE A 755 30.02 -44.01 32.47
CA ILE A 755 29.41 -43.71 31.16
C ILE A 755 28.39 -42.57 31.27
N ASP A 756 27.56 -42.56 32.32
CA ASP A 756 26.59 -41.49 32.54
C ASP A 756 27.27 -40.14 32.77
N LYS A 757 28.33 -40.08 33.58
CA LYS A 757 29.11 -38.84 33.79
C LYS A 757 29.75 -38.33 32.49
N ILE A 758 30.24 -39.22 31.64
CA ILE A 758 30.82 -38.86 30.33
C ILE A 758 29.76 -38.26 29.40
N ARG A 759 28.51 -38.76 29.47
CA ARG A 759 27.39 -38.28 28.63
C ARG A 759 26.70 -37.01 29.15
N GLN A 760 26.93 -36.62 30.39
CA GLN A 760 26.27 -35.44 31.00
C GLN A 760 26.83 -34.11 30.50
N SER A 761 28.08 -34.08 30.04
CA SER A 761 28.68 -32.88 29.47
C SER A 761 28.61 -32.90 27.94
N LEU A 762 28.34 -31.75 27.36
CA LEU A 762 28.44 -31.50 25.92
C LEU A 762 29.70 -30.69 25.56
N ASP A 763 30.49 -30.32 26.58
CA ASP A 763 31.78 -29.67 26.41
C ASP A 763 32.88 -30.73 26.28
N ILE A 764 33.58 -30.68 25.15
CA ILE A 764 34.60 -31.64 24.76
C ILE A 764 35.76 -31.71 25.77
N ASP A 765 36.17 -30.58 26.35
CA ASP A 765 37.29 -30.54 27.31
C ASP A 765 36.88 -31.14 28.66
N ILE A 766 35.64 -30.88 29.08
CA ILE A 766 35.05 -31.49 30.28
C ILE A 766 34.86 -33.00 30.09
N ILE A 767 34.40 -33.42 28.89
CA ILE A 767 34.26 -34.85 28.56
C ILE A 767 35.62 -35.56 28.68
N PHE A 768 36.70 -34.99 28.13
CA PHE A 768 38.02 -35.61 28.18
C PHE A 768 38.63 -35.69 29.58
N THR A 769 38.55 -34.60 30.35
CA THR A 769 39.05 -34.56 31.72
C THR A 769 38.27 -35.52 32.64
N THR A 770 36.94 -35.54 32.52
CA THR A 770 36.08 -36.47 33.26
C THR A 770 36.39 -37.92 32.89
N THR A 771 36.53 -38.22 31.60
CA THR A 771 36.82 -39.59 31.14
C THR A 771 38.17 -40.09 31.67
N THR A 772 39.22 -39.29 31.56
CA THR A 772 40.56 -39.69 32.06
C THR A 772 40.59 -39.89 33.57
N GLN A 773 39.87 -39.06 34.34
CA GLN A 773 39.79 -39.18 35.80
C GLN A 773 39.00 -40.42 36.25
N GLU A 774 37.80 -40.62 35.70
CA GLU A 774 36.91 -41.71 36.11
C GLU A 774 37.48 -43.07 35.71
N VAL A 775 38.07 -43.19 34.50
CA VAL A 775 38.72 -44.43 34.05
C VAL A 775 39.94 -44.76 34.93
N ARG A 776 40.72 -43.75 35.34
CA ARG A 776 41.87 -43.94 36.23
C ARG A 776 41.44 -44.47 37.59
N GLN A 777 40.36 -43.93 38.16
CA GLN A 777 39.80 -44.37 39.43
C GLN A 777 39.20 -45.78 39.31
N LEU A 778 38.47 -46.05 38.23
CA LEU A 778 37.76 -47.32 38.01
C LEU A 778 38.71 -48.52 37.85
N LEU A 779 39.84 -48.33 37.17
CA LEU A 779 40.84 -49.39 36.94
C LEU A 779 41.95 -49.43 37.98
N GLU A 780 41.97 -48.45 38.89
CA GLU A 780 43.02 -48.24 39.90
C GLU A 780 44.42 -48.24 39.25
N VAL A 781 44.59 -47.45 38.20
CA VAL A 781 45.83 -47.34 37.42
C VAL A 781 46.55 -46.02 37.70
N ASP A 782 47.85 -45.98 37.43
CA ASP A 782 48.69 -44.83 37.78
C ASP A 782 48.40 -43.63 36.89
N ARG A 783 48.02 -43.85 35.62
CA ARG A 783 47.73 -42.79 34.65
C ARG A 783 46.77 -43.24 33.55
N VAL A 784 45.91 -42.33 33.10
CA VAL A 784 45.08 -42.48 31.89
C VAL A 784 45.23 -41.24 31.01
N ALA A 785 45.38 -41.43 29.70
CA ALA A 785 45.54 -40.34 28.75
C ALA A 785 44.73 -40.57 27.47
N ILE A 786 44.32 -39.47 26.83
CA ILE A 786 43.64 -39.48 25.53
C ILE A 786 44.56 -38.85 24.50
N TYR A 787 44.81 -39.59 23.42
CA TYR A 787 45.60 -39.14 22.27
C TYR A 787 44.67 -38.88 21.08
N ARG A 788 44.71 -37.69 20.49
CA ARG A 788 43.89 -37.31 19.33
C ARG A 788 44.72 -37.38 18.05
N PHE A 789 44.20 -38.02 17.02
CA PHE A 789 44.79 -37.98 15.67
C PHE A 789 44.38 -36.70 14.93
N ASN A 790 45.34 -36.08 14.26
CA ASN A 790 45.13 -35.06 13.25
C ASN A 790 44.89 -35.72 11.89
N ALA A 791 44.44 -34.94 10.90
CA ALA A 791 44.10 -35.44 9.57
C ALA A 791 45.29 -36.07 8.80
N ASP A 792 46.52 -35.72 9.17
CA ASP A 792 47.77 -36.25 8.62
C ASP A 792 48.31 -37.46 9.42
N TRP A 793 47.50 -38.03 10.33
CA TRP A 793 47.88 -39.09 11.26
C TRP A 793 48.93 -38.73 12.31
N SER A 794 49.40 -37.48 12.36
CA SER A 794 50.08 -36.94 13.54
C SER A 794 49.08 -36.81 14.69
N GLY A 795 49.52 -36.47 15.90
CA GLY A 795 48.58 -36.29 17.00
C GLY A 795 49.22 -35.70 18.25
N ALA A 796 48.39 -35.48 19.25
CA ALA A 796 48.81 -34.98 20.55
C ALA A 796 47.94 -35.56 21.66
N PHE A 797 48.48 -35.63 22.87
CA PHE A 797 47.69 -35.91 24.06
C PHE A 797 46.83 -34.69 24.38
N VAL A 798 45.51 -34.89 24.41
CA VAL A 798 44.51 -33.83 24.65
C VAL A 798 44.00 -33.82 26.08
N ALA A 799 44.14 -34.93 26.80
CA ALA A 799 43.82 -35.02 28.23
C ALA A 799 44.63 -36.11 28.93
N ASP A 800 44.78 -35.93 30.24
CA ASP A 800 45.64 -36.71 31.12
C ASP A 800 45.04 -36.71 32.55
N SER A 801 45.10 -37.85 33.23
CA SER A 801 44.95 -37.94 34.69
C SER A 801 46.05 -38.83 35.27
N ILE A 802 46.71 -38.40 36.35
CA ILE A 802 47.83 -39.10 37.02
C ILE A 802 47.62 -39.15 38.54
N VAL A 803 48.18 -40.15 39.24
CA VAL A 803 48.30 -40.23 40.71
C VAL A 803 49.32 -39.22 41.27
N ASP A 804 49.01 -38.60 42.42
CA ASP A 804 49.85 -37.56 43.06
C ASP A 804 51.33 -37.94 43.20
N GLY A 805 52.23 -37.06 42.74
CA GLY A 805 53.69 -37.20 42.86
C GLY A 805 54.47 -37.36 41.55
N TRP A 806 53.80 -37.43 40.39
CA TRP A 806 54.42 -37.61 39.06
C TRP A 806 54.21 -36.39 38.15
N GLN A 807 55.17 -36.10 37.26
CA GLN A 807 55.08 -34.95 36.36
C GLN A 807 54.13 -35.20 35.18
N PRO A 808 53.21 -34.27 34.85
CA PRO A 808 52.34 -34.34 33.67
C PRO A 808 53.15 -34.40 32.36
N ALA A 809 52.73 -35.20 31.37
CA ALA A 809 53.45 -35.26 30.08
C ALA A 809 53.07 -34.13 29.09
N VAL A 810 52.56 -33.00 29.58
CA VAL A 810 52.36 -31.81 28.74
C VAL A 810 53.26 -30.71 29.34
N PRO A 811 54.30 -30.22 28.61
CA PRO A 811 54.28 -29.97 27.17
C PRO A 811 55.49 -30.49 26.35
N ASN A 812 55.25 -30.69 25.05
CA ASN A 812 56.21 -30.74 23.94
C ASN A 812 57.39 -31.71 24.03
N GLN A 813 57.21 -32.94 23.54
CA GLN A 813 58.23 -33.59 22.71
C GLN A 813 57.57 -34.60 21.75
N ALA A 814 57.87 -34.46 20.46
CA ALA A 814 57.53 -35.45 19.45
C ALA A 814 58.43 -36.68 19.67
N ILE A 815 57.93 -37.70 20.36
CA ILE A 815 58.57 -39.01 20.38
C ILE A 815 58.17 -39.73 19.09
N ILE A 816 58.96 -39.51 18.05
CA ILE A 816 58.87 -40.25 16.78
C ILE A 816 59.90 -41.37 16.82
N GLN A 817 59.44 -42.59 16.53
CA GLN A 817 60.19 -43.77 16.05
C GLN A 817 61.23 -44.38 17.02
N ASP A 818 60.78 -45.32 17.86
CA ASP A 818 61.51 -46.60 18.10
C ASP A 818 60.80 -47.58 19.06
N VAL A 819 59.69 -47.18 19.71
CA VAL A 819 59.03 -48.03 20.72
C VAL A 819 58.21 -49.19 20.12
N PHE A 820 57.77 -49.09 18.86
CA PHE A 820 56.91 -50.11 18.24
C PHE A 820 57.65 -51.22 17.48
N SER A 821 58.99 -51.30 17.57
CA SER A 821 59.81 -52.14 16.70
C SER A 821 60.56 -53.28 17.42
N ARG A 822 59.92 -54.05 18.31
CA ARG A 822 60.38 -55.43 18.63
C ARG A 822 59.18 -56.34 18.93
N PRO A 823 58.88 -57.34 18.08
CA PRO A 823 58.07 -58.46 18.51
C PRO A 823 58.98 -59.36 19.35
N ASP A 824 58.89 -59.29 20.68
CA ASP A 824 59.47 -60.32 21.52
C ASP A 824 58.74 -61.64 21.22
N GLN A 825 59.50 -62.57 20.64
CA GLN A 825 59.14 -63.97 20.58
C GLN A 825 59.08 -64.47 22.03
N ASP A 826 57.97 -65.14 22.38
CA ASP A 826 57.60 -65.63 23.72
C ASP A 826 56.97 -64.58 24.65
N GLY A 827 55.64 -64.52 24.64
CA GLY A 827 54.79 -63.63 25.46
C GLY A 827 54.86 -63.86 26.97
N GLN A 828 56.04 -63.65 27.57
CA GLN A 828 56.31 -63.85 29.01
C GLN A 828 56.66 -62.56 29.78
N LEU A 829 56.70 -61.38 29.16
CA LEU A 829 56.91 -60.12 29.88
C LEU A 829 55.59 -59.34 30.08
N PRO A 830 55.25 -58.90 31.31
CA PRO A 830 54.05 -58.11 31.59
C PRO A 830 54.10 -56.75 30.87
N ARG A 831 53.06 -56.43 30.10
CA ARG A 831 52.88 -55.11 29.48
C ARG A 831 52.26 -54.14 30.47
N ASN A 832 52.93 -53.03 30.71
CA ASN A 832 52.51 -52.00 31.65
C ASN A 832 51.45 -51.03 31.11
N GLU A 833 50.99 -51.21 29.87
CA GLU A 833 50.11 -50.28 29.15
C GLU A 833 49.10 -50.99 28.27
N VAL A 834 47.89 -50.43 28.16
CA VAL A 834 46.80 -50.89 27.27
C VAL A 834 46.26 -49.70 26.48
N PHE A 835 46.02 -49.94 25.19
CA PHE A 835 45.49 -48.97 24.23
C PHE A 835 44.15 -49.47 23.70
N VAL A 836 43.15 -48.60 23.68
CA VAL A 836 41.86 -48.88 23.01
C VAL A 836 41.50 -47.73 22.07
N PRO A 837 40.87 -48.04 20.91
CA PRO A 837 40.48 -47.03 19.94
C PRO A 837 39.29 -46.19 20.44
N ILE A 838 39.31 -44.90 20.10
CA ILE A 838 38.16 -44.01 20.19
C ILE A 838 37.69 -43.76 18.76
N SER A 839 36.53 -44.28 18.40
CA SER A 839 35.97 -44.18 17.05
C SER A 839 34.73 -43.29 17.03
N GLN A 840 34.70 -42.33 16.10
CA GLN A 840 33.54 -41.49 15.81
C GLN A 840 32.89 -42.01 14.51
N GLY A 841 31.89 -42.87 14.63
CA GLY A 841 31.38 -43.64 13.49
C GLY A 841 32.45 -44.57 12.92
N GLU A 842 32.68 -44.53 11.61
CA GLU A 842 33.72 -45.32 10.92
C GLU A 842 35.13 -44.70 11.04
N LYS A 843 35.25 -43.48 11.57
CA LYS A 843 36.53 -42.75 11.66
C LYS A 843 37.20 -43.02 13.00
N LEU A 844 38.45 -43.51 12.96
CA LEU A 844 39.31 -43.54 14.15
C LEU A 844 39.67 -42.09 14.54
N TRP A 845 39.19 -41.66 15.70
CA TRP A 845 39.34 -40.29 16.19
C TRP A 845 40.57 -40.14 17.09
N GLY A 846 40.86 -41.15 17.91
CA GLY A 846 41.96 -41.13 18.87
C GLY A 846 42.19 -42.46 19.57
N LEU A 847 43.05 -42.45 20.59
CA LEU A 847 43.34 -43.58 21.47
C LEU A 847 43.11 -43.19 22.93
N LEU A 848 42.49 -44.09 23.70
CA LEU A 848 42.45 -44.03 25.16
C LEU A 848 43.50 -45.00 25.69
N VAL A 849 44.37 -44.52 26.57
CA VAL A 849 45.54 -45.26 27.04
C VAL A 849 45.59 -45.29 28.54
N ALA A 850 45.78 -46.47 29.13
CA ALA A 850 45.93 -46.67 30.56
C ALA A 850 47.32 -47.25 30.88
N TYR A 851 47.98 -46.72 31.91
CA TYR A 851 49.34 -47.07 32.31
C TYR A 851 49.43 -47.52 33.77
N GLN A 852 50.20 -48.59 34.01
CA GLN A 852 50.70 -48.97 35.33
C GLN A 852 52.23 -48.89 35.32
N THR A 853 52.79 -47.89 36.00
CA THR A 853 54.25 -47.64 36.03
C THR A 853 54.88 -48.07 37.35
N SER A 854 54.08 -48.14 38.42
CA SER A 854 54.53 -48.48 39.78
C SER A 854 54.89 -49.96 39.97
N LYS A 855 54.24 -50.86 39.22
CA LYS A 855 54.49 -52.31 39.28
C LYS A 855 54.09 -53.01 37.96
N PRO A 856 54.67 -54.18 37.65
CA PRO A 856 54.21 -54.99 36.53
C PRO A 856 52.73 -55.38 36.69
N ARG A 857 51.90 -55.15 35.67
CA ARG A 857 50.47 -55.52 35.67
C ARG A 857 50.17 -56.48 34.52
N TYR A 858 49.42 -57.54 34.84
CA TYR A 858 48.75 -58.36 33.83
C TYR A 858 47.32 -57.83 33.72
N TRP A 859 46.92 -57.48 32.50
CA TRP A 859 45.58 -56.98 32.21
C TRP A 859 44.62 -58.15 32.04
N ASP A 860 43.52 -58.11 32.78
CA ASP A 860 42.43 -59.08 32.62
C ASP A 860 41.61 -58.74 31.37
N ASP A 861 41.03 -59.75 30.72
CA ASP A 861 40.16 -59.58 29.55
C ASP A 861 38.96 -58.68 29.90
N ASP A 862 38.47 -58.77 31.14
CA ASP A 862 37.41 -57.90 31.66
C ASP A 862 37.83 -56.43 31.76
N GLU A 863 39.09 -56.14 32.11
CA GLU A 863 39.62 -54.76 32.22
C GLU A 863 39.80 -54.12 30.84
N VAL A 864 40.29 -54.90 29.88
CA VAL A 864 40.46 -54.46 28.49
C VAL A 864 39.10 -54.24 27.83
N GLY A 865 38.16 -55.17 28.04
CA GLY A 865 36.79 -55.05 27.54
C GLY A 865 36.08 -53.80 28.07
N LEU A 866 36.28 -53.50 29.36
CA LEU A 866 35.73 -52.31 30.00
C LEU A 866 36.31 -51.02 29.41
N LEU A 867 37.64 -50.95 29.23
CA LEU A 867 38.29 -49.79 28.63
C LEU A 867 37.80 -49.55 27.19
N ALA A 868 37.64 -50.61 26.40
CA ALA A 868 37.14 -50.54 25.03
C ALA A 868 35.68 -50.04 24.96
N GLN A 869 34.85 -50.43 25.93
CA GLN A 869 33.48 -49.93 26.04
C GLN A 869 33.46 -48.43 26.33
N VAL A 870 34.33 -47.94 27.23
CA VAL A 870 34.47 -46.50 27.49
C VAL A 870 34.97 -45.74 26.25
N GLY A 871 35.95 -46.28 25.53
CA GLY A 871 36.43 -45.69 24.27
C GLY A 871 35.34 -45.54 23.21
N THR A 872 34.44 -46.52 23.12
CA THR A 872 33.26 -46.46 22.23
C THR A 872 32.27 -45.38 22.66
N GLN A 873 31.95 -45.30 23.95
CA GLN A 873 31.01 -44.30 24.48
C GLN A 873 31.52 -42.87 24.34
N LEU A 874 32.83 -42.68 24.54
CA LEU A 874 33.49 -41.40 24.32
C LEU A 874 33.33 -40.93 22.87
N GLY A 875 33.50 -41.83 21.90
CA GLY A 875 33.30 -41.51 20.48
C GLY A 875 31.88 -41.04 20.15
N ILE A 876 30.85 -41.66 20.75
CA ILE A 876 29.45 -41.27 20.59
C ILE A 876 29.19 -39.89 21.22
N ALA A 877 29.69 -39.64 22.43
CA ALA A 877 29.53 -38.36 23.13
C ALA A 877 30.16 -37.19 22.34
N LEU A 878 31.34 -37.42 21.75
CA LEU A 878 32.00 -36.43 20.89
C LEU A 878 31.19 -36.10 19.63
N GLN A 879 30.57 -37.10 19.00
CA GLN A 879 29.70 -36.89 17.83
C GLN A 879 28.47 -36.05 18.16
N GLN A 880 27.86 -36.27 19.32
CA GLN A 880 26.68 -35.51 19.78
C GLN A 880 27.04 -34.05 20.09
N ALA A 881 28.15 -33.83 20.82
CA ALA A 881 28.64 -32.49 21.13
C ALA A 881 28.90 -31.66 19.86
N GLU A 882 29.51 -32.28 18.84
CA GLU A 882 29.80 -31.61 17.57
C GLU A 882 28.54 -31.31 16.74
N LEU A 883 27.59 -32.25 16.67
CA LEU A 883 26.32 -32.07 15.95
C LEU A 883 25.46 -30.96 16.57
N LEU A 884 25.38 -30.91 17.90
CA LEU A 884 24.63 -29.87 18.60
C LEU A 884 25.24 -28.49 18.33
N ARG A 885 26.57 -28.36 18.41
CA ARG A 885 27.27 -27.11 18.12
C ARG A 885 26.98 -26.61 16.70
N LYS A 886 26.98 -27.51 15.72
CA LYS A 886 26.64 -27.19 14.32
C LYS A 886 25.19 -26.70 14.18
N THR A 887 24.25 -27.36 14.86
CA THR A 887 22.82 -26.99 14.83
C THR A 887 22.58 -25.61 15.46
N GLN A 888 23.25 -25.31 16.58
CA GLN A 888 23.17 -23.99 17.22
C GLN A 888 23.75 -22.88 16.33
N GLN A 889 24.90 -23.13 15.68
CA GLN A 889 25.48 -22.18 14.73
C GLN A 889 24.57 -21.91 13.53
N GLN A 890 23.93 -22.96 12.99
CA GLN A 890 22.96 -22.81 11.90
C GLN A 890 21.73 -22.02 12.34
N THR A 891 21.20 -22.29 13.53
CA THR A 891 20.05 -21.56 14.08
C THR A 891 20.36 -20.08 14.29
N ALA A 892 21.53 -19.75 14.85
CA ALA A 892 21.97 -18.37 15.02
C ALA A 892 22.11 -17.64 13.67
N LYS A 893 22.73 -18.30 12.68
CA LYS A 893 22.88 -17.74 11.32
C LYS A 893 21.53 -17.54 10.63
N LEU A 894 20.58 -18.47 10.81
CA LEU A 894 19.23 -18.37 10.26
C LEU A 894 18.46 -17.20 10.88
N ASN A 895 18.48 -17.05 12.20
CA ASN A 895 17.84 -15.93 12.89
C ASN A 895 18.40 -14.58 12.43
N GLN A 896 19.73 -14.47 12.32
CA GLN A 896 20.38 -13.27 11.79
C GLN A 896 19.95 -12.97 10.35
N THR A 897 19.83 -14.00 9.50
CA THR A 897 19.40 -13.85 8.11
C THR A 897 17.93 -13.43 8.03
N LEU A 898 17.05 -13.99 8.87
CA LEU A 898 15.64 -13.61 8.95
C LEU A 898 15.43 -12.18 9.41
N GLU A 899 16.18 -11.70 10.41
CA GLU A 899 16.13 -10.29 10.83
C GLU A 899 16.62 -9.35 9.73
N THR A 900 17.69 -9.72 9.03
CA THR A 900 18.21 -8.98 7.87
C THR A 900 17.20 -8.93 6.74
N LEU A 901 16.50 -10.05 6.47
CA LEU A 901 15.47 -10.11 5.43
C LEU A 901 14.26 -9.23 5.79
N LYS A 902 13.76 -9.34 7.04
CA LYS A 902 12.62 -8.53 7.53
C LYS A 902 12.91 -7.03 7.46
N SER A 903 14.09 -6.61 7.91
CA SER A 903 14.51 -5.20 7.83
C SER A 903 14.68 -4.72 6.39
N THR A 904 15.26 -5.55 5.51
CA THR A 904 15.41 -5.23 4.09
C THR A 904 14.05 -5.10 3.40
N GLN A 905 13.12 -6.02 3.64
CA GLN A 905 11.77 -5.96 3.08
C GLN A 905 11.01 -4.71 3.53
N ALA A 906 11.08 -4.36 4.83
CA ALA A 906 10.45 -3.16 5.35
C ALA A 906 11.04 -1.87 4.73
N ARG A 907 12.37 -1.85 4.51
CA ARG A 907 13.07 -0.74 3.84
C ARG A 907 12.65 -0.62 2.38
N LEU A 908 12.51 -1.74 1.66
CA LEU A 908 12.04 -1.76 0.27
C LEU A 908 10.60 -1.25 0.15
N VAL A 909 9.68 -1.72 1.00
CA VAL A 909 8.28 -1.27 1.00
C VAL A 909 8.15 0.23 1.32
N GLN A 910 8.94 0.73 2.29
CA GLN A 910 8.93 2.14 2.63
C GLN A 910 9.57 3.00 1.53
N GLY A 911 10.67 2.52 0.92
CA GLY A 911 11.31 3.14 -0.24
C GLY A 911 10.36 3.23 -1.43
N GLU A 912 9.66 2.14 -1.76
CA GLU A 912 8.67 2.09 -2.83
C GLU A 912 7.49 3.05 -2.59
N LYS A 913 7.00 3.14 -1.35
CA LYS A 913 5.97 4.14 -0.97
C LYS A 913 6.47 5.57 -1.17
N MET A 914 7.71 5.87 -0.80
CA MET A 914 8.30 7.21 -0.94
C MET A 914 8.59 7.54 -2.40
N ALA A 915 9.08 6.58 -3.20
CA ALA A 915 9.30 6.73 -4.63
C ALA A 915 7.98 6.93 -5.39
N GLY A 916 6.94 6.15 -5.05
CA GLY A 916 5.60 6.30 -5.60
C GLY A 916 4.94 7.64 -5.23
N LEU A 917 5.08 8.07 -3.97
CA LEU A 917 4.68 9.42 -3.54
C LEU A 917 5.47 10.50 -4.27
N GLY A 918 6.77 10.31 -4.48
CA GLY A 918 7.65 11.23 -5.21
C GLY A 918 7.21 11.40 -6.67
N GLN A 919 7.01 10.31 -7.40
CA GLN A 919 6.56 10.35 -8.80
C GLN A 919 5.16 10.96 -8.96
N LEU A 920 4.20 10.57 -8.11
CA LEU A 920 2.85 11.15 -8.13
C LEU A 920 2.88 12.64 -7.76
N ALA A 921 3.67 13.02 -6.77
CA ALA A 921 3.82 14.42 -6.37
C ALA A 921 4.44 15.27 -7.48
N ALA A 922 5.44 14.78 -8.21
CA ALA A 922 6.05 15.49 -9.32
C ALA A 922 5.06 15.69 -10.49
N GLY A 923 4.29 14.65 -10.83
CA GLY A 923 3.26 14.72 -11.88
C GLY A 923 2.11 15.66 -11.52
N ILE A 924 1.52 15.48 -10.33
CA ILE A 924 0.44 16.34 -9.82
C ILE A 924 0.91 17.79 -9.70
N ALA A 925 2.15 18.03 -9.26
CA ALA A 925 2.68 19.36 -9.16
C ALA A 925 2.81 20.06 -10.53
N HIS A 926 3.26 19.35 -11.56
CA HIS A 926 3.29 19.90 -12.91
C HIS A 926 1.88 20.21 -13.44
N GLU A 927 0.91 19.33 -13.18
CA GLU A 927 -0.46 19.53 -13.63
C GLU A 927 -1.20 20.64 -12.88
N ILE A 928 -0.88 20.90 -11.61
CA ILE A 928 -1.45 22.02 -10.83
C ILE A 928 -0.73 23.34 -11.16
N ASN A 929 0.59 23.33 -11.37
CA ASN A 929 1.34 24.55 -11.70
C ASN A 929 0.85 25.20 -13.00
N ASN A 930 0.44 24.40 -13.98
CA ASN A 930 -0.04 24.90 -15.26
C ASN A 930 -1.27 25.85 -15.12
N PRO A 931 -2.44 25.43 -14.59
CA PRO A 931 -3.59 26.31 -14.40
C PRO A 931 -3.32 27.46 -13.41
N VAL A 932 -2.53 27.22 -12.37
CA VAL A 932 -2.19 28.26 -11.37
C VAL A 932 -1.31 29.34 -11.98
N GLY A 933 -0.37 28.98 -12.86
CA GLY A 933 0.43 29.93 -13.63
C GLY A 933 -0.42 30.80 -14.56
N PHE A 934 -1.42 30.23 -15.21
CA PHE A 934 -2.39 31.00 -16.01
C PHE A 934 -3.21 31.98 -15.15
N ILE A 935 -3.66 31.57 -13.96
CA ILE A 935 -4.42 32.46 -13.06
C ILE A 935 -3.52 33.58 -12.52
N SER A 936 -2.31 33.25 -12.05
CA SER A 936 -1.37 34.22 -11.48
C SER A 936 -0.95 35.30 -12.49
N SER A 937 -0.67 34.90 -13.73
CA SER A 937 -0.26 35.82 -14.80
C SER A 937 -1.37 36.77 -15.25
N ASN A 938 -2.65 36.39 -15.12
CA ASN A 938 -3.78 37.25 -15.49
C ASN A 938 -4.27 38.15 -14.34
N LEU A 939 -3.99 37.79 -13.08
CA LEU A 939 -4.40 38.58 -11.91
C LEU A 939 -3.69 39.94 -11.84
N GLU A 940 -2.42 40.03 -12.25
CA GLU A 940 -1.65 41.27 -12.19
C GLU A 940 -2.11 42.32 -13.22
N PRO A 941 -2.30 42.01 -14.51
CA PRO A 941 -2.94 42.91 -15.47
C PRO A 941 -4.36 43.31 -15.05
N MET A 942 -5.16 42.36 -14.56
CA MET A 942 -6.53 42.61 -14.10
C MET A 942 -6.56 43.60 -12.92
N GLN A 943 -5.63 43.46 -11.97
CA GLN A 943 -5.49 44.39 -10.86
C GLN A 943 -5.15 45.81 -11.33
N ASN A 944 -4.28 45.95 -12.34
CA ASN A 944 -3.94 47.25 -12.92
C ASN A 944 -5.13 47.89 -13.66
N TYR A 945 -5.89 47.11 -14.43
CA TYR A 945 -7.09 47.61 -15.12
C TYR A 945 -8.17 48.07 -14.14
N ILE A 946 -8.45 47.27 -13.12
CA ILE A 946 -9.42 47.63 -12.07
C ILE A 946 -8.95 48.88 -11.34
N THR A 947 -7.68 48.97 -10.96
CA THR A 947 -7.14 50.16 -10.27
C THR A 947 -7.32 51.41 -11.12
N GLY A 948 -7.01 51.36 -12.42
CA GLY A 948 -7.22 52.51 -13.32
C GLY A 948 -8.69 52.89 -13.49
N LEU A 949 -9.62 51.92 -13.50
CA LEU A 949 -11.06 52.19 -13.55
C LEU A 949 -11.58 52.82 -12.26
N LEU A 950 -11.12 52.34 -11.09
CA LEU A 950 -11.50 52.91 -9.80
C LEU A 950 -10.92 54.32 -9.62
N GLU A 951 -9.69 54.58 -10.09
CA GLU A 951 -9.10 55.92 -10.11
C GLU A 951 -9.93 56.88 -10.99
N LEU A 952 -10.35 56.44 -12.19
CA LEU A 952 -11.21 57.23 -13.06
C LEU A 952 -12.57 57.52 -12.43
N LEU A 953 -13.21 56.51 -11.82
CA LEU A 953 -14.47 56.67 -11.08
C LEU A 953 -14.34 57.66 -9.92
N THR A 954 -13.23 57.59 -9.18
CA THR A 954 -12.92 58.51 -8.07
C THR A 954 -12.76 59.94 -8.60
N LEU A 955 -12.08 60.14 -9.73
CA LEU A 955 -11.93 61.45 -10.38
C LEU A 955 -13.28 62.01 -10.84
N TYR A 956 -14.16 61.16 -11.40
CA TYR A 956 -15.53 61.56 -11.75
C TYR A 956 -16.33 62.01 -10.54
N GLN A 957 -16.28 61.28 -9.42
CA GLN A 957 -16.94 61.66 -8.17
C GLN A 957 -16.39 62.98 -7.59
N GLN A 958 -15.09 63.25 -7.74
CA GLN A 958 -14.46 64.50 -7.26
C GLN A 958 -14.85 65.73 -8.10
N HIS A 959 -14.91 65.58 -9.42
CA HIS A 959 -15.17 66.69 -10.34
C HIS A 959 -16.66 66.88 -10.67
N TYR A 960 -17.50 65.89 -10.40
CA TYR A 960 -18.95 65.92 -10.59
C TYR A 960 -19.71 65.44 -9.34
N PRO A 961 -19.65 66.20 -8.22
CA PRO A 961 -20.18 65.79 -6.91
C PRO A 961 -21.71 65.82 -6.81
N GLU A 962 -22.40 66.49 -7.74
CA GLU A 962 -23.87 66.49 -7.86
C GLU A 962 -24.27 65.85 -9.20
N PRO A 963 -24.25 64.50 -9.31
CA PRO A 963 -24.63 63.84 -10.53
C PRO A 963 -26.13 63.94 -10.80
N GLU A 964 -26.51 63.85 -12.07
CA GLU A 964 -27.92 63.83 -12.48
C GLU A 964 -28.65 62.64 -11.86
N GLN A 965 -29.95 62.79 -11.57
CA GLN A 965 -30.77 61.79 -10.84
C GLN A 965 -30.67 60.37 -11.43
N LEU A 966 -30.53 60.24 -12.74
CA LEU A 966 -30.39 58.95 -13.42
C LEU A 966 -29.07 58.25 -13.09
N ILE A 967 -27.98 59.02 -12.96
CA ILE A 967 -26.66 58.54 -12.56
C ILE A 967 -26.65 58.24 -11.06
N GLN A 968 -27.24 59.11 -10.23
CA GLN A 968 -27.34 58.87 -8.79
C GLN A 968 -28.10 57.58 -8.47
N ASN A 969 -29.26 57.36 -9.12
CA ASN A 969 -30.01 56.12 -8.95
C ASN A 969 -29.18 54.88 -9.34
N LYS A 970 -28.32 54.99 -10.35
CA LYS A 970 -27.47 53.88 -10.78
C LYS A 970 -26.29 53.65 -9.83
N ILE A 971 -25.71 54.71 -9.27
CA ILE A 971 -24.67 54.64 -8.24
C ILE A 971 -25.20 53.93 -6.98
N ASP A 972 -26.43 54.26 -6.57
CA ASP A 972 -27.09 53.63 -5.42
C ASP A 972 -27.48 52.17 -5.71
N ASP A 973 -28.00 51.86 -6.90
CA ASP A 973 -28.39 50.50 -7.34
C ASP A 973 -27.21 49.51 -7.35
N ILE A 974 -26.01 49.96 -7.73
CA ILE A 974 -24.82 49.11 -7.78
C ILE A 974 -23.93 49.22 -6.54
N GLU A 975 -24.32 50.06 -5.57
CA GLU A 975 -23.57 50.29 -4.32
C GLU A 975 -22.07 50.61 -4.56
N VAL A 976 -21.79 51.63 -5.39
CA VAL A 976 -20.41 51.95 -5.85
C VAL A 976 -19.40 52.06 -4.71
N ASP A 977 -19.77 52.67 -3.58
CA ASP A 977 -18.89 52.84 -2.42
C ASP A 977 -18.45 51.50 -1.81
N PHE A 978 -19.34 50.50 -1.81
CA PHE A 978 -19.01 49.15 -1.37
C PHE A 978 -18.05 48.47 -2.36
N ILE A 979 -18.28 48.63 -3.66
CA ILE A 979 -17.41 48.07 -4.72
C ILE A 979 -16.01 48.68 -4.66
N LEU A 980 -15.90 50.00 -4.46
CA LEU A 980 -14.62 50.71 -4.32
C LEU A 980 -13.78 50.15 -3.16
N GLU A 981 -14.43 49.71 -2.08
CA GLU A 981 -13.75 49.14 -0.91
C GLU A 981 -13.47 47.63 -1.03
N ASP A 982 -14.41 46.86 -1.57
CA ASP A 982 -14.37 45.38 -1.55
C ASP A 982 -13.62 44.77 -2.73
N LEU A 983 -13.74 45.35 -3.93
CA LEU A 983 -13.12 44.80 -5.14
C LEU A 983 -11.57 44.71 -5.03
N PRO A 984 -10.85 45.71 -4.47
CA PRO A 984 -9.42 45.58 -4.20
C PRO A 984 -9.08 44.47 -3.19
N LYS A 985 -9.93 44.26 -2.17
CA LYS A 985 -9.75 43.21 -1.16
C LYS A 985 -9.94 41.81 -1.75
N ILE A 986 -10.93 41.64 -2.63
CA ILE A 986 -11.16 40.38 -3.36
C ILE A 986 -9.95 40.05 -4.25
N MET A 987 -9.44 41.04 -4.99
CA MET A 987 -8.24 40.86 -5.83
C MET A 987 -7.01 40.47 -5.01
N ALA A 988 -6.78 41.12 -3.87
CA ALA A 988 -5.70 40.78 -2.95
C ALA A 988 -5.85 39.36 -2.37
N SER A 989 -7.08 38.95 -2.04
CA SER A 989 -7.39 37.59 -1.57
C SER A 989 -7.13 36.53 -2.64
N MET A 990 -7.57 36.75 -3.89
CA MET A 990 -7.30 35.83 -5.01
C MET A 990 -5.80 35.69 -5.31
N LYS A 991 -5.05 36.80 -5.24
CA LYS A 991 -3.58 36.80 -5.39
C LYS A 991 -2.91 35.99 -4.27
N MET A 992 -3.33 36.20 -3.02
CA MET A 992 -2.82 35.45 -1.86
C MET A 992 -3.14 33.95 -1.97
N GLY A 993 -4.36 33.59 -2.41
CA GLY A 993 -4.78 32.21 -2.61
C GLY A 993 -3.97 31.51 -3.70
N THR A 994 -3.75 32.20 -4.82
CA THR A 994 -2.96 31.67 -5.95
C THR A 994 -1.50 31.46 -5.56
N ASN A 995 -0.86 32.46 -4.92
CA ASN A 995 0.52 32.33 -4.43
C ASN A 995 0.66 31.17 -3.44
N ARG A 996 -0.31 31.00 -2.55
CA ARG A 996 -0.29 29.90 -1.60
C ARG A 996 -0.35 28.52 -2.27
N ILE A 997 -1.08 28.37 -3.38
CA ILE A 997 -1.11 27.12 -4.13
C ILE A 997 0.26 26.89 -4.77
N VAL A 998 0.88 27.92 -5.36
CA VAL A 998 2.25 27.84 -5.89
C VAL A 998 3.23 27.39 -4.81
N ASP A 999 3.19 27.98 -3.61
CA ASP A 999 4.08 27.63 -2.50
C ASP A 999 3.92 26.16 -2.07
N ILE A 1000 2.68 25.67 -2.00
CA ILE A 1000 2.36 24.27 -1.65
C ILE A 1000 2.91 23.32 -2.70
N VAL A 1001 2.66 23.62 -3.96
CA VAL A 1001 3.09 22.78 -5.08
C VAL A 1001 4.62 22.77 -5.19
N GLN A 1002 5.27 23.91 -5.03
CA GLN A 1002 6.73 24.03 -5.06
C GLN A 1002 7.39 23.32 -3.87
N SER A 1003 6.80 23.39 -2.68
CA SER A 1003 7.28 22.64 -1.52
C SER A 1003 7.08 21.13 -1.69
N MET A 1004 5.98 20.72 -2.32
CA MET A 1004 5.71 19.33 -2.67
C MET A 1004 6.74 18.81 -3.70
N GLN A 1005 7.13 19.61 -4.70
CA GLN A 1005 8.20 19.28 -5.65
C GLN A 1005 9.57 19.21 -4.98
N ASN A 1006 9.91 20.17 -4.11
CA ASN A 1006 11.18 20.18 -3.38
C ASN A 1006 11.31 18.98 -2.44
N PHE A 1007 10.19 18.54 -1.85
CA PHE A 1007 10.11 17.35 -1.02
C PHE A 1007 10.23 16.04 -1.82
N SER A 1008 9.70 16.01 -3.05
CA SER A 1008 9.61 14.83 -3.92
C SER A 1008 10.85 14.59 -4.81
N ARG A 1009 11.75 15.58 -4.97
CA ARG A 1009 12.90 15.55 -5.91
C ARG A 1009 13.47 14.13 -6.11
N VAL A 1010 13.13 13.57 -7.28
CA VAL A 1010 13.29 12.18 -7.73
C VAL A 1010 14.76 11.76 -7.98
N ASP A 1011 15.74 12.59 -7.62
CA ASP A 1011 17.16 12.25 -7.76
C ASP A 1011 17.67 11.49 -6.53
N GLU A 1012 17.36 10.20 -6.45
CA GLU A 1012 17.70 9.29 -5.34
C GLU A 1012 19.20 8.95 -5.17
N ALA A 1013 20.14 9.55 -5.91
CA ALA A 1013 21.54 9.08 -5.92
C ALA A 1013 22.65 10.14 -5.84
N ALA A 1014 22.35 11.44 -5.87
CA ALA A 1014 23.40 12.47 -5.91
C ALA A 1014 23.45 13.33 -4.62
N ILE A 1015 24.62 13.37 -3.99
CA ILE A 1015 24.93 14.33 -2.93
C ILE A 1015 24.95 15.74 -3.55
N LYS A 1016 24.27 16.70 -2.92
CA LYS A 1016 24.15 18.08 -3.41
C LYS A 1016 24.37 19.06 -2.27
N ASP A 1017 24.73 20.30 -2.60
CA ASP A 1017 24.75 21.39 -1.63
C ASP A 1017 23.31 21.84 -1.36
N VAL A 1018 22.87 21.69 -0.12
CA VAL A 1018 21.48 21.89 0.30
C VAL A 1018 21.42 22.88 1.45
N ASP A 1019 20.45 23.77 1.37
CA ASP A 1019 20.00 24.60 2.48
C ASP A 1019 18.97 23.81 3.31
N ILE A 1020 19.34 23.50 4.55
CA ILE A 1020 18.51 22.70 5.47
C ILE A 1020 17.23 23.44 5.89
N HIS A 1021 17.24 24.78 5.93
CA HIS A 1021 16.03 25.53 6.26
C HIS A 1021 14.92 25.27 5.25
N GLN A 1022 15.25 25.13 3.97
CA GLN A 1022 14.27 24.79 2.92
C GLN A 1022 13.62 23.43 3.14
N GLY A 1023 14.38 22.45 3.62
CA GLY A 1023 13.86 21.10 3.94
C GLY A 1023 12.87 21.13 5.10
N ILE A 1024 13.22 21.84 6.17
CA ILE A 1024 12.35 22.02 7.35
C ILE A 1024 11.08 22.79 6.97
N ASP A 1025 11.21 23.87 6.21
CA ASP A 1025 10.07 24.69 5.78
C ASP A 1025 9.12 23.93 4.86
N SER A 1026 9.65 23.09 3.96
CA SER A 1026 8.85 22.23 3.11
C SER A 1026 8.05 21.21 3.95
N ALA A 1027 8.69 20.60 4.94
CA ALA A 1027 8.03 19.68 5.87
C ALA A 1027 6.90 20.35 6.66
N LEU A 1028 7.15 21.55 7.20
CA LEU A 1028 6.14 22.34 7.91
C LEU A 1028 4.96 22.75 7.01
N LEU A 1029 5.23 23.08 5.74
CA LEU A 1029 4.18 23.45 4.81
C LEU A 1029 3.27 22.28 4.48
N ILE A 1030 3.83 21.07 4.29
CA ILE A 1030 3.07 19.83 4.10
C ILE A 1030 2.19 19.54 5.34
N LEU A 1031 2.73 19.78 6.54
CA LEU A 1031 2.03 19.58 7.80
C LEU A 1031 1.06 20.72 8.16
N LYS A 1032 0.98 21.79 7.37
CA LYS A 1032 0.19 23.00 7.70
C LYS A 1032 -1.30 22.73 7.99
N HIS A 1033 -1.92 21.74 7.33
CA HIS A 1033 -3.30 21.36 7.66
C HIS A 1033 -3.38 20.70 9.05
N ARG A 1034 -2.41 19.86 9.40
CA ARG A 1034 -2.33 19.29 10.74
C ARG A 1034 -1.94 20.33 11.79
N LEU A 1035 -1.24 21.41 11.47
CA LEU A 1035 -0.93 22.45 12.47
C LEU A 1035 -2.14 23.32 12.86
N LYS A 1036 -3.21 23.35 12.04
CA LYS A 1036 -4.45 24.09 12.34
C LYS A 1036 -5.27 23.43 13.45
N ALA A 1037 -6.10 24.24 14.12
CA ALA A 1037 -7.09 23.74 15.07
C ALA A 1037 -8.01 22.67 14.45
N CYS A 1038 -8.31 21.63 15.22
CA CYS A 1038 -9.26 20.59 14.88
C CYS A 1038 -10.23 20.36 16.04
N LYS A 1039 -11.22 19.46 15.90
CA LYS A 1039 -12.25 19.22 16.93
C LYS A 1039 -11.69 18.80 18.30
N GLN A 1040 -10.47 18.26 18.33
CA GLN A 1040 -9.83 17.68 19.52
C GLN A 1040 -8.66 18.51 20.06
N ARG A 1041 -8.20 19.55 19.34
CA ARG A 1041 -7.09 20.40 19.80
C ARG A 1041 -7.05 21.81 19.19
N PRO A 1042 -6.49 22.79 19.93
CA PRO A 1042 -6.23 24.13 19.41
C PRO A 1042 -5.11 24.13 18.34
N THR A 1043 -4.93 25.27 17.67
CA THR A 1043 -3.86 25.47 16.69
C THR A 1043 -2.49 25.31 17.36
N ILE A 1044 -1.58 24.59 16.70
CA ILE A 1044 -0.19 24.42 17.16
C ILE A 1044 0.61 25.63 16.69
N ASN A 1045 1.22 26.35 17.63
CA ASN A 1045 2.14 27.44 17.34
C ASN A 1045 3.50 26.88 16.91
N VAL A 1046 4.12 27.43 15.87
CA VAL A 1046 5.47 27.02 15.43
C VAL A 1046 6.39 28.23 15.54
N VAL A 1047 7.40 28.12 16.39
CA VAL A 1047 8.40 29.17 16.64
C VAL A 1047 9.73 28.75 16.01
N LYS A 1048 10.33 29.62 15.20
CA LYS A 1048 11.55 29.34 14.44
C LYS A 1048 12.69 30.25 14.90
N TYR A 1049 13.79 29.66 15.36
CA TYR A 1049 15.05 30.33 15.69
C TYR A 1049 16.14 29.84 14.74
N TYR A 1050 16.13 30.35 13.51
CA TYR A 1050 17.11 29.98 12.50
C TYR A 1050 18.40 30.79 12.66
N GLY A 1051 19.51 30.11 12.93
CA GLY A 1051 20.85 30.71 12.87
C GLY A 1051 21.37 30.78 11.44
N GLU A 1052 22.47 31.51 11.22
CA GLU A 1052 23.15 31.51 9.92
C GLU A 1052 23.90 30.18 9.72
N LEU A 1053 23.50 29.40 8.72
CA LEU A 1053 24.07 28.08 8.43
C LEU A 1053 24.74 28.07 7.03
N PRO A 1054 25.93 27.47 6.89
CA PRO A 1054 26.46 27.12 5.58
C PRO A 1054 25.67 25.99 4.91
N THR A 1055 25.72 25.91 3.58
CA THR A 1055 25.11 24.83 2.79
C THR A 1055 25.79 23.49 3.09
N ILE A 1056 25.01 22.41 3.22
CA ILE A 1056 25.51 21.06 3.51
C ILE A 1056 25.59 20.24 2.23
N HIS A 1057 26.72 19.55 2.02
CA HIS A 1057 26.86 18.56 0.95
C HIS A 1057 26.24 17.21 1.37
N CYS A 1058 24.95 16.98 1.10
CA CYS A 1058 24.20 15.84 1.64
C CYS A 1058 23.12 15.23 0.72
N TYR A 1059 22.51 14.12 1.17
CA TYR A 1059 21.33 13.53 0.53
C TYR A 1059 20.05 14.23 0.99
N ALA A 1060 19.57 15.19 0.18
CA ALA A 1060 18.45 16.06 0.51
C ALA A 1060 17.15 15.30 0.87
N SER A 1061 16.78 14.29 0.09
CA SER A 1061 15.54 13.52 0.27
C SER A 1061 15.52 12.77 1.60
N HIS A 1062 16.64 12.16 1.98
CA HIS A 1062 16.78 11.45 3.24
C HIS A 1062 16.69 12.40 4.45
N LEU A 1063 17.31 13.58 4.40
CA LEU A 1063 17.16 14.55 5.49
C LEU A 1063 15.74 15.13 5.59
N ASN A 1064 15.08 15.38 4.47
CA ASN A 1064 13.67 15.78 4.45
C ASN A 1064 12.77 14.72 5.10
N GLN A 1065 13.08 13.43 4.90
CA GLN A 1065 12.40 12.33 5.58
C GLN A 1065 12.61 12.34 7.09
N VAL A 1066 13.82 12.68 7.57
CA VAL A 1066 14.11 12.84 9.00
C VAL A 1066 13.27 13.97 9.61
N PHE A 1067 13.26 15.15 8.98
CA PHE A 1067 12.47 16.28 9.48
C PHE A 1067 10.97 15.96 9.51
N MET A 1068 10.44 15.31 8.47
CA MET A 1068 9.03 14.89 8.46
C MET A 1068 8.70 13.89 9.56
N ASN A 1069 9.53 12.87 9.77
CA ASN A 1069 9.28 11.88 10.82
C ASN A 1069 9.27 12.51 12.22
N ILE A 1070 10.21 13.42 12.49
CA ILE A 1070 10.31 14.10 13.79
C ILE A 1070 9.14 15.09 13.98
N LEU A 1071 8.82 15.90 12.97
CA LEU A 1071 7.71 16.85 13.03
C LEU A 1071 6.33 16.17 13.10
N VAL A 1072 6.13 15.05 12.42
CA VAL A 1072 4.90 14.24 12.55
C VAL A 1072 4.77 13.70 13.98
N ASN A 1073 5.87 13.23 14.58
CA ASN A 1073 5.85 12.76 15.96
C ASN A 1073 5.56 13.90 16.96
N ALA A 1074 6.13 15.08 16.74
CA ALA A 1074 5.83 16.28 17.54
C ALA A 1074 4.34 16.67 17.44
N VAL A 1075 3.76 16.62 16.24
CA VAL A 1075 2.32 16.89 16.03
C VAL A 1075 1.44 15.81 16.69
N ASP A 1076 1.79 14.53 16.51
CA ASP A 1076 1.05 13.41 17.10
C ASP A 1076 1.08 13.44 18.64
N ALA A 1077 2.14 13.98 19.25
CA ALA A 1077 2.23 14.15 20.70
C ALA A 1077 1.13 15.04 21.29
N PHE A 1078 0.53 15.92 20.47
CA PHE A 1078 -0.62 16.74 20.84
C PHE A 1078 -1.97 16.07 20.56
N ASP A 1079 -2.06 15.21 19.55
CA ASP A 1079 -3.30 14.49 19.20
C ASP A 1079 -3.72 13.49 20.30
N ASP A 1080 -2.78 13.01 21.12
CA ASP A 1080 -3.00 12.05 22.21
C ASP A 1080 -3.32 12.70 23.58
N LEU A 1081 -3.45 14.03 23.67
CA LEU A 1081 -3.74 14.74 24.93
C LEU A 1081 -5.26 14.87 25.18
N GLU A 1082 -5.78 14.23 26.23
CA GLU A 1082 -7.20 14.34 26.61
C GLU A 1082 -7.58 15.69 27.24
N HIS A 1083 -6.65 16.37 27.93
CA HIS A 1083 -6.86 17.67 28.57
C HIS A 1083 -5.63 18.58 28.45
N TYR A 1084 -5.82 19.79 27.90
CA TYR A 1084 -4.76 20.80 27.80
C TYR A 1084 -4.60 21.55 29.14
N HIS A 1085 -3.54 21.24 29.89
CA HIS A 1085 -3.21 21.89 31.17
C HIS A 1085 -2.55 23.27 30.99
N GLY A 1086 -3.27 24.21 30.38
CA GLY A 1086 -2.98 25.65 30.49
C GLY A 1086 -1.85 26.22 29.62
N GLN A 1087 -1.12 25.41 28.83
CA GLN A 1087 -0.17 25.91 27.82
C GLN A 1087 -0.66 25.55 26.41
N MET A 1088 -0.55 26.51 25.48
CA MET A 1088 -0.88 26.29 24.07
C MET A 1088 0.14 25.34 23.44
N PRO A 1089 -0.29 24.41 22.57
CA PRO A 1089 0.63 23.52 21.85
C PRO A 1089 1.63 24.34 21.03
N GLU A 1090 2.91 24.07 21.25
CA GLU A 1090 4.01 24.80 20.63
C GLU A 1090 5.11 23.84 20.19
N ILE A 1091 5.60 24.06 18.96
CA ILE A 1091 6.79 23.43 18.41
C ILE A 1091 7.84 24.52 18.19
N GLU A 1092 8.98 24.38 18.84
CA GLU A 1092 10.14 25.25 18.67
C GLU A 1092 11.19 24.57 17.80
N ILE A 1093 11.70 25.27 16.79
CA ILE A 1093 12.77 24.78 15.93
C ILE A 1093 13.95 25.74 15.99
N SER A 1094 15.07 25.26 16.52
CA SER A 1094 16.32 26.02 16.60
C SER A 1094 17.35 25.42 15.65
N THR A 1095 18.16 26.27 15.01
CA THR A 1095 19.32 25.80 14.25
C THR A 1095 20.55 26.61 14.59
N ARG A 1096 21.71 25.93 14.72
CA ARG A 1096 22.99 26.58 14.98
C ARG A 1096 24.13 25.87 14.26
N TRP A 1097 25.11 26.64 13.83
CA TRP A 1097 26.38 26.13 13.32
C TRP A 1097 27.43 26.15 14.42
N GLN A 1098 28.07 24.99 14.67
CA GLN A 1098 29.18 24.89 15.61
C GLN A 1098 30.50 24.82 14.85
N GLU A 1099 31.12 26.00 14.65
CA GLU A 1099 32.39 26.14 13.91
C GLU A 1099 33.50 25.21 14.42
N SER A 1100 33.65 25.07 15.74
CA SER A 1100 34.71 24.26 16.36
C SER A 1100 34.62 22.76 16.05
N GLN A 1101 33.43 22.27 15.69
CA GLN A 1101 33.17 20.85 15.40
C GLN A 1101 32.74 20.63 13.95
N ASN A 1102 32.72 21.68 13.12
CA ASN A 1102 32.25 21.66 11.73
C ASN A 1102 30.89 20.95 11.54
N THR A 1103 30.00 21.11 12.52
CA THR A 1103 28.75 20.36 12.66
C THR A 1103 27.58 21.34 12.78
N LEU A 1104 26.50 21.02 12.08
CA LEU A 1104 25.24 21.75 12.13
C LEU A 1104 24.30 21.05 13.09
N VAL A 1105 23.66 21.81 13.95
CA VAL A 1105 22.72 21.29 14.95
C VAL A 1105 21.35 21.86 14.68
N VAL A 1106 20.38 20.96 14.52
CA VAL A 1106 18.95 21.25 14.42
C VAL A 1106 18.27 20.67 15.65
N GLU A 1107 17.57 21.51 16.40
CA GLU A 1107 16.77 21.08 17.55
C GLU A 1107 15.30 21.33 17.25
N ILE A 1108 14.48 20.31 17.45
CA ILE A 1108 13.03 20.37 17.31
C ILE A 1108 12.43 19.98 18.65
N SER A 1109 11.81 20.95 19.33
CA SER A 1109 11.20 20.78 20.64
C SER A 1109 9.69 20.91 20.58
N ASP A 1110 8.96 20.01 21.20
CA ASP A 1110 7.53 20.11 21.47
C ASP A 1110 7.27 20.25 22.96
N ASN A 1111 6.17 20.91 23.35
CA ASN A 1111 5.68 20.97 24.72
C ASN A 1111 4.54 19.95 24.98
N GLY A 1112 4.57 18.81 24.29
CA GLY A 1112 3.56 17.75 24.39
C GLY A 1112 3.71 16.87 25.64
N ARG A 1113 3.17 15.65 25.60
CA ARG A 1113 3.13 14.74 26.77
C ARG A 1113 4.51 14.27 27.28
N GLY A 1114 5.57 14.41 26.48
CA GLY A 1114 6.88 13.81 26.76
C GLY A 1114 6.89 12.28 26.66
N ILE A 1115 8.09 11.70 26.68
CA ILE A 1115 8.38 10.28 26.56
C ILE A 1115 8.90 9.76 27.92
N PRO A 1116 8.31 8.69 28.47
CA PRO A 1116 8.80 8.04 29.68
C PRO A 1116 10.25 7.53 29.58
N GLU A 1117 10.99 7.56 30.69
CA GLU A 1117 12.42 7.23 30.73
C GLU A 1117 12.73 5.75 30.40
N ASP A 1118 11.81 4.84 30.77
CA ASP A 1118 11.86 3.41 30.42
C ASP A 1118 11.70 3.16 28.91
N VAL A 1119 11.06 4.08 28.20
CA VAL A 1119 10.78 3.99 26.77
C VAL A 1119 11.89 4.66 25.93
N LEU A 1120 12.56 5.69 26.46
CA LEU A 1120 13.57 6.49 25.75
C LEU A 1120 14.70 5.66 25.12
N ALA A 1121 15.16 4.59 25.79
CA ALA A 1121 16.22 3.73 25.27
C ALA A 1121 15.78 2.90 24.04
N SER A 1122 14.47 2.72 23.84
CA SER A 1122 13.91 1.85 22.80
C SER A 1122 13.32 2.59 21.61
N ILE A 1123 13.23 3.93 21.65
CA ILE A 1123 12.55 4.72 20.59
C ILE A 1123 13.21 4.64 19.21
N PHE A 1124 14.50 4.27 19.16
CA PHE A 1124 15.25 4.09 17.92
C PHE A 1124 15.31 2.62 17.48
N ASN A 1125 14.76 1.68 18.27
CA ASN A 1125 14.73 0.27 17.89
C ASN A 1125 13.73 0.06 16.73
N PRO A 1126 14.10 -0.68 15.68
CA PRO A 1126 13.19 -0.98 14.58
C PRO A 1126 11.90 -1.66 15.08
N PHE A 1127 10.76 -1.25 14.52
CA PHE A 1127 9.41 -1.75 14.83
C PHE A 1127 8.89 -1.41 16.23
N PHE A 1128 9.63 -0.64 17.03
CA PHE A 1128 9.14 -0.16 18.31
C PHE A 1128 8.13 0.99 18.13
N THR A 1129 6.93 0.83 18.68
CA THR A 1129 5.89 1.87 18.63
C THR A 1129 5.03 1.84 19.89
N THR A 1130 4.75 3.02 20.44
CA THR A 1130 3.79 3.20 21.54
C THR A 1130 2.37 3.45 21.04
N LYS A 1131 2.16 3.51 19.71
CA LYS A 1131 0.86 3.75 19.07
C LYS A 1131 0.07 2.44 18.90
N PRO A 1132 -1.29 2.47 18.91
CA PRO A 1132 -2.13 1.29 18.70
C PRO A 1132 -1.87 0.56 17.38
N VAL A 1133 -2.19 -0.74 17.34
CA VAL A 1133 -2.04 -1.60 16.16
C VAL A 1133 -2.71 -0.96 14.93
N GLY A 1134 -1.94 -0.76 13.86
CA GLY A 1134 -2.41 -0.16 12.60
C GLY A 1134 -2.20 1.37 12.48
N LYS A 1135 -1.83 2.09 13.55
CA LYS A 1135 -1.58 3.55 13.49
C LYS A 1135 -0.09 3.94 13.39
N GLY A 1136 0.84 3.03 13.68
CA GLY A 1136 2.27 3.31 13.61
C GLY A 1136 3.06 2.09 13.16
N THR A 1137 4.01 2.28 12.25
CA THR A 1137 4.89 1.21 11.74
C THR A 1137 6.11 0.94 12.65
N GLY A 1138 6.39 1.84 13.60
CA GLY A 1138 7.57 1.77 14.47
C GLY A 1138 8.92 1.91 13.75
N LEU A 1139 8.92 2.33 12.48
CA LEU A 1139 10.12 2.43 11.64
C LEU A 1139 10.60 3.85 11.39
N GLY A 1140 9.76 4.87 11.62
CA GLY A 1140 10.10 6.26 11.29
C GLY A 1140 11.33 6.80 12.02
N LEU A 1141 11.40 6.60 13.34
CA LEU A 1141 12.53 7.05 14.16
C LEU A 1141 13.79 6.19 13.95
N SER A 1142 13.66 4.88 13.76
CA SER A 1142 14.80 4.01 13.45
C SER A 1142 15.42 4.33 12.09
N ILE A 1143 14.60 4.62 11.07
CA ILE A 1143 15.07 5.09 9.76
C ILE A 1143 15.76 6.46 9.89
N SER A 1144 15.17 7.36 10.69
CA SER A 1144 15.76 8.68 10.94
C SER A 1144 17.12 8.58 11.60
N TYR A 1145 17.28 7.66 12.56
CA TYR A 1145 18.55 7.36 13.19
C TYR A 1145 19.58 6.85 12.16
N GLN A 1146 19.23 5.84 11.36
CA GLN A 1146 20.10 5.31 10.30
C GLN A 1146 20.53 6.38 9.28
N ILE A 1147 19.61 7.23 8.83
CA ILE A 1147 19.92 8.33 7.91
C ILE A 1147 20.95 9.27 8.53
N VAL A 1148 20.74 9.72 9.77
CA VAL A 1148 21.64 10.68 10.41
C VAL A 1148 22.98 10.03 10.75
N THR A 1149 23.00 8.85 11.36
CA THR A 1149 24.23 8.24 11.88
C THR A 1149 25.00 7.42 10.85
N GLU A 1150 24.31 6.58 10.07
CA GLU A 1150 24.97 5.64 9.14
C GLU A 1150 25.26 6.28 7.78
N MET A 1151 24.32 7.06 7.23
CA MET A 1151 24.50 7.72 5.92
C MET A 1151 25.23 9.05 6.02
N HIS A 1152 24.91 9.90 7.01
CA HIS A 1152 25.47 11.25 7.13
C HIS A 1152 26.59 11.36 8.16
N GLY A 1153 26.89 10.30 8.92
CA GLY A 1153 27.95 10.31 9.95
C GLY A 1153 27.69 11.27 11.12
N GLY A 1154 26.45 11.68 11.31
CA GLY A 1154 25.98 12.60 12.34
C GLY A 1154 25.51 11.91 13.62
N LYS A 1155 24.79 12.63 14.48
CA LYS A 1155 24.18 12.11 15.70
C LYS A 1155 22.72 12.52 15.80
N LEU A 1156 21.86 11.58 16.21
CA LEU A 1156 20.47 11.84 16.54
C LEU A 1156 20.21 11.37 17.97
N TYR A 1157 19.75 12.27 18.83
CA TYR A 1157 19.37 11.93 20.20
C TYR A 1157 18.12 12.71 20.64
N CYS A 1158 17.51 12.23 21.71
CA CYS A 1158 16.23 12.73 22.22
C CYS A 1158 16.37 13.03 23.72
N GLN A 1159 15.88 14.18 24.14
CA GLN A 1159 15.73 14.58 25.54
C GLN A 1159 14.24 14.76 25.79
N SER A 1160 13.68 14.08 26.78
CA SER A 1160 12.25 14.16 27.03
C SER A 1160 11.95 14.06 28.51
N THR A 1161 10.92 14.76 28.97
CA THR A 1161 10.42 14.67 30.34
C THR A 1161 8.91 14.63 30.30
N VAL A 1162 8.31 13.63 30.95
CA VAL A 1162 6.86 13.43 30.96
C VAL A 1162 6.18 14.69 31.52
N GLY A 1163 5.25 15.25 30.74
CA GLY A 1163 4.51 16.47 31.05
C GLY A 1163 5.23 17.79 30.76
N GLN A 1164 6.49 17.77 30.29
CA GLN A 1164 7.22 18.96 29.84
C GLN A 1164 7.52 18.98 28.34
N GLY A 1165 7.38 17.85 27.66
CA GLY A 1165 7.58 17.73 26.21
C GLY A 1165 8.84 16.98 25.81
N THR A 1166 9.19 17.06 24.52
CA THR A 1166 10.29 16.30 23.91
C THR A 1166 11.13 17.19 23.01
N THR A 1167 12.44 17.06 23.09
CA THR A 1167 13.41 17.73 22.22
C THR A 1167 14.24 16.70 21.47
N PHE A 1168 14.15 16.69 20.14
CA PHE A 1168 15.04 15.92 19.28
C PHE A 1168 16.19 16.81 18.79
N CYS A 1169 17.42 16.35 18.97
CA CYS A 1169 18.64 17.03 18.54
C CYS A 1169 19.29 16.25 17.39
N ILE A 1170 19.49 16.92 16.26
CA ILE A 1170 20.06 16.36 15.03
C ILE A 1170 21.38 17.08 14.76
N GLU A 1171 22.49 16.35 14.80
CA GLU A 1171 23.83 16.87 14.52
C GLU A 1171 24.32 16.30 13.18
N ILE A 1172 24.63 17.15 12.21
CA ILE A 1172 25.03 16.76 10.84
C ILE A 1172 26.37 17.42 10.48
N PRO A 1173 27.40 16.67 10.06
CA PRO A 1173 28.66 17.26 9.59
C PRO A 1173 28.48 17.95 8.23
N LEU A 1174 29.28 18.98 7.96
CA LEU A 1174 29.20 19.75 6.71
C LEU A 1174 29.60 18.98 5.44
N THR A 1175 30.34 17.88 5.57
CA THR A 1175 30.79 17.06 4.46
C THR A 1175 30.64 15.58 4.83
N ILE A 1176 29.94 14.82 3.99
CA ILE A 1176 29.83 13.36 4.14
C ILE A 1176 31.11 12.73 3.61
N ALA A 1177 31.76 11.88 4.40
CA ALA A 1177 32.89 11.07 3.91
C ALA A 1177 32.35 9.94 3.03
N GLU A 1178 32.69 9.92 1.74
CA GLU A 1178 32.40 8.78 0.86
C GLU A 1178 33.06 7.52 1.43
N LYS A 1179 32.26 6.57 1.91
CA LYS A 1179 32.74 5.20 2.17
C LYS A 1179 33.01 4.54 0.82
N ILE A 1180 34.27 4.52 0.39
CA ILE A 1180 34.76 3.66 -0.68
C ILE A 1180 34.48 2.21 -0.25
N GLY A 1181 33.55 1.55 -0.95
CA GLY A 1181 33.07 0.21 -0.60
C GLY A 1181 34.18 -0.84 -0.62
N SER A 1182 34.21 -1.65 0.45
CA SER A 1182 34.97 -2.91 0.57
C SER A 1182 34.01 -4.08 0.67
#